data_AF-A0A4Q0MEC4-F1
#
_entry.id   AF-A0A4Q0MEC4-F1
#
_cell.length_a   1.000
_cell.length_b   1.000
_cell.length_c   1.000
_cell.angle_alpha   90.00
_cell.angle_beta   90.00
_cell.angle_gamma   90.00
#
_symmetry.space_group_name_H-M   'P 1'
#
loop_
_entity.id
_entity.type
_entity.pdbx_description
1 polymer ?
#
loop_
_entity_poly.entity_id
_entity_poly.type
_entity_poly.pdbx_seq_one_letter_code
_entity_poly.pdbx_strand_id
1 'polypeptide(L)'
;MKSFIAYLSLLLIVITGTVNAQNHLAEGWKSFLANDRQLAKTEFTEALKSSEQRKEALLGLTLLCMNDTYLGQPFTYFKQFCSEEKEPAPYIHALWFSGILNSNDPAVQLESIKFVQELASSNDVSLGTLRAMANSRLGKFYTDKKKFIEAEKAFAKIGALDEWAIAGEFENISASGFDKSYETLKLPVADALFVNKYGAKVKWFTPPFKRKDKWFDFTYYFNYENSVVFAQCFVKSPRRQEVQLRAGVSGSMKIWLNDQLVVSESEERNNDLDNYNQKVELNEGYNRVLVQVGESYAGRSNFLIRFTDDNGNAVTGLNSVASVQAYKPAAPYKGEKIGACYESFFEDKVKALPGNALNQILLANIYLQNDRLFEARHVIDQLKSTYPKSTYVNSLLLQLFTKTNNRTGLESTQEAIKMDDPGHPWAINFFYNSAIEKEDIKGASEYADKCEALFGKEDEEVLLKRINLAGKNKNQVEMIRLAELAYTKHPQNRSFVEFKYLIENNLRKNSKAAIAVLKEYLQHNDDYVMAKALAQIYFDSGSIDAGIKIYLTEIENDPVGVGIYTSLAKIYGQLQNYPKAEELLRKAIAIAPYQASYHSDLAQLLNNQGRKAEAIAEYKMTLELNPNSYIAIRELRKLENKKDVFDYFEPYDVQQAVRNAPAASAYPDDNVLILNESTQAVIYPGGGSEERHLMLAKILNTSGLDGWKEYAASVKNWQNYIIEDAEVIKSNGSKVPAEVNETQIVFTNLEVGDCVFVRYKLYNYSQGQLANKFWDSFYFSHGYPYIKSEYSVLAARNQKIYYKFSQKDIAPVKTESDEFLLYHWVNQNQPSLQYEDKMPPLDDVANVLNVTTIPDWSFISNWYNDLASAKAKPAYEVKEAVSVVLGGERKLTDTEKAERIYNYITSNITYSSVPFRQSGLIPQNPSAVLNTRIGDCKDVSTLFLSMAKEAGINAQLVLVNTKNAGVKAMVLPSINFNHCIVKINTDGRERYLELTSNYLPFSSFSEGEINSAILDIDGTAEAKSIKYLDPKTRKINSILRNTFVSIEQENLVVNERNVRVAAPAAYLREAYLNLSVKDREKRMQEALGKSFQSAELMKLSFRNLENAGNRDTLFTDIAYRIKDDVKTVGGLNILSLPWSDKAAPADFSLSFPRHFSLDISQLYDFDSESETLVLQIPAGKKIIENIPAINLSNEYMDYSLTVKSNGKNITYSRTLRLKKAIVPAAQVAAFQEFYKKIISADNKQLAFR
;
A
#
# COMPACT_ATOMS: atom_id res chain seq x y z
N MET A 1 15.25 -12.76 -91.75
CA MET A 1 13.93 -12.15 -91.50
C MET A 1 12.87 -13.24 -91.61
N LYS A 2 11.91 -13.32 -90.67
CA LYS A 2 10.69 -14.14 -90.76
C LYS A 2 10.82 -15.67 -90.69
N SER A 3 11.45 -16.23 -89.65
CA SER A 3 11.22 -17.66 -89.30
C SER A 3 11.38 -18.02 -87.81
N PHE A 4 11.44 -17.05 -86.89
CA PHE A 4 11.56 -17.33 -85.43
C PHE A 4 10.33 -16.88 -84.61
N ILE A 5 9.26 -16.40 -85.27
CA ILE A 5 8.06 -15.84 -84.63
C ILE A 5 6.85 -16.81 -84.70
N ALA A 6 7.00 -18.02 -85.25
CA ALA A 6 5.87 -18.95 -85.44
C ALA A 6 5.83 -20.16 -84.49
N TYR A 7 6.83 -20.36 -83.61
CA TYR A 7 6.86 -21.50 -82.69
C TYR A 7 6.61 -21.16 -81.21
N LEU A 8 6.45 -19.87 -80.86
CA LEU A 8 6.11 -19.45 -79.48
C LEU A 8 4.62 -19.23 -79.22
N SER A 9 3.76 -19.38 -80.23
CA SER A 9 2.33 -19.05 -80.14
C SER A 9 1.41 -20.24 -79.85
N LEU A 10 1.96 -21.44 -79.60
CA LEU A 10 1.20 -22.66 -79.32
C LEU A 10 1.59 -23.37 -78.01
N LEU A 11 2.38 -22.70 -77.16
CA LEU A 11 2.59 -23.07 -75.76
C LEU A 11 2.11 -21.96 -74.80
N LEU A 12 1.15 -21.15 -75.26
CA LEU A 12 0.48 -20.09 -74.49
C LEU A 12 -0.97 -20.44 -74.14
N ILE A 13 -1.31 -21.73 -74.18
CA ILE A 13 -2.54 -22.30 -73.65
C ILE A 13 -2.09 -23.53 -72.86
N VAL A 14 -2.34 -23.50 -71.54
CA VAL A 14 -1.90 -24.41 -70.46
C VAL A 14 -0.78 -23.76 -69.62
N ILE A 15 -1.10 -23.54 -68.33
CA ILE A 15 -0.39 -22.76 -67.29
C ILE A 15 -0.68 -21.24 -67.25
N THR A 16 -1.96 -20.87 -67.35
CA THR A 16 -2.52 -19.76 -66.54
C THR A 16 -3.73 -20.31 -65.82
N GLY A 17 -3.47 -21.06 -64.75
CA GLY A 17 -4.46 -21.82 -64.01
C GLY A 17 -3.98 -22.11 -62.59
N THR A 18 -3.46 -21.10 -61.91
CA THR A 18 -3.45 -21.06 -60.44
C THR A 18 -3.98 -19.70 -60.05
N VAL A 19 -5.29 -19.66 -59.82
CA VAL A 19 -6.00 -18.59 -59.13
C VAL A 19 -5.24 -18.30 -57.84
N ASN A 20 -4.80 -17.06 -57.65
CA ASN A 20 -4.38 -16.56 -56.35
C ASN A 20 -5.65 -16.55 -55.48
N ALA A 21 -5.96 -17.66 -54.80
CA ALA A 21 -7.09 -17.72 -53.90
C ALA A 21 -6.82 -16.76 -52.74
N GLN A 22 -7.60 -15.69 -52.64
CA GLN A 22 -7.54 -14.73 -51.55
C GLN A 22 -7.74 -15.48 -50.23
N ASN A 23 -6.76 -15.43 -49.32
CA ASN A 23 -6.84 -16.08 -48.01
C ASN A 23 -7.69 -15.22 -47.08
N HIS A 24 -9.02 -15.35 -47.21
CA HIS A 24 -10.01 -14.59 -46.45
C HIS A 24 -9.82 -14.72 -44.92
N LEU A 25 -9.36 -15.87 -44.42
CA LEU A 25 -9.07 -16.05 -42.99
C LEU A 25 -7.95 -15.12 -42.49
N ALA A 26 -6.85 -15.03 -43.25
CA ALA A 26 -5.71 -14.19 -42.88
C ALA A 26 -6.06 -12.69 -42.93
N GLU A 27 -6.83 -12.27 -43.94
CA GLU A 27 -7.30 -10.88 -44.02
C GLU A 27 -8.32 -10.58 -42.91
N GLY A 28 -9.21 -11.53 -42.58
CA GLY A 28 -10.15 -11.41 -41.46
C GLY A 28 -9.46 -11.12 -40.12
N TRP A 29 -8.41 -11.87 -39.77
CA TRP A 29 -7.61 -11.62 -38.56
C TRP A 29 -6.88 -10.30 -38.58
N LYS A 30 -6.28 -9.94 -39.73
CA LYS A 30 -5.59 -8.67 -39.91
C LYS A 30 -6.55 -7.49 -39.73
N SER A 31 -7.73 -7.54 -40.36
CA SER A 31 -8.78 -6.51 -40.21
C SER A 31 -9.32 -6.44 -38.78
N PHE A 32 -9.56 -7.59 -38.14
CA PHE A 32 -10.07 -7.62 -36.76
C PHE A 32 -9.10 -6.92 -35.80
N LEU A 33 -7.82 -7.28 -35.86
CA LEU A 33 -6.80 -6.71 -34.98
C LEU A 33 -6.35 -5.30 -35.40
N ALA A 34 -6.72 -4.85 -36.59
CA ALA A 34 -6.59 -3.45 -37.05
C ALA A 34 -7.83 -2.59 -36.76
N ASN A 35 -8.82 -3.11 -36.02
CA ASN A 35 -10.10 -2.48 -35.68
C ASN A 35 -11.05 -2.23 -36.87
N ASP A 36 -10.80 -2.81 -38.06
CA ASP A 36 -11.75 -2.79 -39.17
C ASP A 36 -12.77 -3.93 -39.02
N ARG A 37 -13.75 -3.70 -38.16
CA ARG A 37 -14.69 -4.73 -37.70
C ARG A 37 -15.64 -5.21 -38.79
N GLN A 38 -16.06 -4.33 -39.70
CA GLN A 38 -16.97 -4.69 -40.79
C GLN A 38 -16.26 -5.50 -41.87
N LEU A 39 -15.04 -5.12 -42.24
CA LEU A 39 -14.23 -5.92 -43.15
C LEU A 39 -13.89 -7.27 -42.52
N ALA A 40 -13.48 -7.29 -41.25
CA ALA A 40 -13.19 -8.54 -40.53
C ALA A 40 -14.38 -9.51 -40.55
N LYS A 41 -15.59 -9.02 -40.29
CA LYS A 41 -16.83 -9.82 -40.36
C LYS A 41 -17.03 -10.39 -41.76
N THR A 42 -16.86 -9.56 -42.80
CA THR A 42 -17.02 -9.96 -44.20
C THR A 42 -16.03 -11.05 -44.58
N GLU A 43 -14.75 -10.83 -44.29
CA GLU A 43 -13.67 -11.77 -44.59
C GLU A 43 -13.81 -13.09 -43.83
N PHE A 44 -14.13 -13.08 -42.53
CA PHE A 44 -14.39 -14.33 -41.82
C PHE A 44 -15.64 -15.05 -42.36
N THR A 45 -16.69 -14.33 -42.75
CA THR A 45 -17.89 -14.94 -43.35
C THR A 45 -17.57 -15.62 -44.69
N GLU A 46 -16.73 -15.00 -45.52
CA GLU A 46 -16.26 -15.60 -46.77
C GLU A 46 -15.37 -16.82 -46.51
N ALA A 47 -14.51 -16.77 -45.48
CA ALA A 47 -13.68 -17.90 -45.07
C ALA A 47 -14.50 -19.14 -44.63
N LEU A 48 -15.75 -18.98 -44.17
CA LEU A 48 -16.64 -20.11 -43.86
C LEU A 48 -16.97 -21.00 -45.06
N LYS A 49 -16.80 -20.50 -46.30
CA LYS A 49 -17.03 -21.26 -47.53
C LYS A 49 -15.91 -22.26 -47.81
N SER A 50 -14.73 -22.06 -47.23
CA SER A 50 -13.60 -22.99 -47.33
C SER A 50 -13.63 -24.00 -46.19
N SER A 51 -13.72 -25.29 -46.50
CA SER A 51 -13.70 -26.36 -45.48
C SER A 51 -12.45 -26.36 -44.60
N GLU A 52 -11.30 -25.89 -45.11
CA GLU A 52 -10.04 -25.81 -44.38
C GLU A 52 -10.02 -24.64 -43.37
N GLN A 53 -10.58 -23.49 -43.74
CA GLN A 53 -10.53 -22.26 -42.94
C GLN A 53 -11.74 -22.10 -42.00
N ARG A 54 -12.83 -22.83 -42.28
CA ARG A 54 -14.13 -22.68 -41.63
C ARG A 54 -14.07 -22.67 -40.11
N LYS A 55 -13.35 -23.61 -39.49
CA LYS A 55 -13.32 -23.74 -38.02
C LYS A 55 -12.67 -22.54 -37.35
N GLU A 56 -11.56 -22.05 -37.89
CA GLU A 56 -10.89 -20.86 -37.37
C GLU A 56 -11.70 -19.59 -37.64
N ALA A 57 -12.35 -19.50 -38.79
CA ALA A 57 -13.24 -18.39 -39.13
C ALA A 57 -14.47 -18.32 -38.18
N LEU A 58 -15.02 -19.46 -37.76
CA LEU A 58 -16.07 -19.50 -36.74
C LEU A 58 -15.59 -18.91 -35.40
N LEU A 59 -14.38 -19.27 -34.95
CA LEU A 59 -13.79 -18.67 -33.74
C LEU A 59 -13.47 -17.18 -33.91
N GLY A 60 -12.99 -16.77 -35.08
CA GLY A 60 -12.80 -15.36 -35.43
C GLY A 60 -14.10 -14.55 -35.34
N LEU A 61 -15.20 -15.07 -35.89
CA LEU A 61 -16.53 -14.47 -35.77
C LEU A 61 -17.05 -14.47 -34.34
N THR A 62 -16.79 -15.53 -33.56
CA THR A 62 -17.11 -15.56 -32.12
C THR A 62 -16.42 -14.40 -31.40
N LEU A 63 -15.10 -14.28 -31.51
CA LEU A 63 -14.33 -13.26 -30.80
C LEU A 63 -14.66 -11.83 -31.28
N LEU A 64 -14.85 -11.65 -32.59
CA LEU A 64 -15.27 -10.38 -33.18
C LEU A 64 -16.64 -9.94 -32.64
N CYS A 65 -17.65 -10.81 -32.68
CA CYS A 65 -19.00 -10.50 -32.21
C CYS A 65 -19.06 -10.39 -30.68
N MET A 66 -18.14 -11.00 -29.93
CA MET A 66 -18.02 -10.77 -28.49
C MET A 66 -17.47 -9.38 -28.17
N ASN A 67 -16.53 -8.90 -28.97
CA ASN A 67 -15.95 -7.58 -28.84
C ASN A 67 -16.90 -6.47 -29.30
N ASP A 68 -17.73 -6.76 -30.30
CA ASP A 68 -18.76 -5.86 -30.83
C ASP A 68 -20.03 -6.65 -31.15
N THR A 69 -20.94 -6.70 -30.15
CA THR A 69 -22.18 -7.49 -30.18
C THR A 69 -23.13 -7.08 -31.30
N TYR A 70 -22.95 -5.90 -31.89
CA TYR A 70 -23.71 -5.46 -33.07
C TYR A 70 -23.48 -6.34 -34.30
N LEU A 71 -22.33 -7.03 -34.36
CA LEU A 71 -21.91 -7.76 -35.55
C LEU A 71 -22.56 -9.14 -35.69
N GLY A 72 -23.23 -9.66 -34.66
CA GLY A 72 -23.96 -10.92 -34.74
C GLY A 72 -24.08 -11.61 -33.39
N GLN A 73 -24.60 -12.84 -33.40
CA GLN A 73 -24.75 -13.65 -32.19
C GLN A 73 -23.52 -14.53 -31.97
N PRO A 74 -22.59 -14.17 -31.06
CA PRO A 74 -21.32 -14.88 -30.92
C PRO A 74 -21.50 -16.34 -30.50
N PHE A 75 -22.52 -16.63 -29.68
CA PHE A 75 -22.82 -17.98 -29.20
C PHE A 75 -23.19 -18.94 -30.34
N THR A 76 -23.88 -18.45 -31.38
CA THR A 76 -24.26 -19.25 -32.55
C THR A 76 -23.04 -19.77 -33.30
N TYR A 77 -22.08 -18.90 -33.60
CA TYR A 77 -20.82 -19.30 -34.24
C TYR A 77 -19.99 -20.24 -33.35
N PHE A 78 -19.96 -19.96 -32.05
CA PHE A 78 -19.22 -20.77 -31.08
C PHE A 78 -19.80 -22.18 -30.97
N LYS A 79 -21.13 -22.30 -30.88
CA LYS A 79 -21.83 -23.59 -30.85
C LYS A 79 -21.58 -24.40 -32.12
N GLN A 80 -21.60 -23.73 -33.28
CA GLN A 80 -21.30 -24.38 -34.56
C GLN A 80 -19.84 -24.86 -34.62
N PHE A 81 -18.89 -24.06 -34.14
CA PHE A 81 -17.49 -24.49 -34.01
C PHE A 81 -17.38 -25.75 -33.15
N CYS A 82 -18.04 -25.77 -31.99
CA CYS A 82 -18.00 -26.90 -31.08
C CYS A 82 -18.58 -28.19 -31.69
N SER A 83 -19.57 -28.09 -32.59
CA SER A 83 -20.10 -29.27 -33.28
C SER A 83 -19.26 -29.74 -34.47
N GLU A 84 -18.35 -28.91 -34.98
CA GLU A 84 -17.45 -29.24 -36.11
C GLU A 84 -16.02 -29.61 -35.67
N GLU A 85 -15.58 -29.20 -34.47
CA GLU A 85 -14.25 -29.51 -33.94
C GLU A 85 -14.17 -30.90 -33.29
N LYS A 86 -13.05 -31.61 -33.51
CA LYS A 86 -12.82 -32.96 -32.97
C LYS A 86 -12.56 -32.94 -31.47
N GLU A 87 -11.82 -31.94 -31.01
CA GLU A 87 -11.45 -31.73 -29.61
C GLU A 87 -11.88 -30.32 -29.16
N PRO A 88 -13.19 -30.06 -28.96
CA PRO A 88 -13.68 -28.73 -28.62
C PRO A 88 -13.39 -28.33 -27.17
N ALA A 89 -13.05 -29.28 -26.29
CA ALA A 89 -12.92 -29.06 -24.85
C ALA A 89 -11.92 -27.95 -24.44
N PRO A 90 -10.69 -27.87 -24.99
CA PRO A 90 -9.77 -26.78 -24.65
C PRO A 90 -10.33 -25.40 -25.01
N TYR A 91 -11.02 -25.28 -26.14
CA TYR A 91 -11.63 -24.04 -26.61
C TYR A 91 -12.84 -23.62 -25.76
N ILE A 92 -13.66 -24.60 -25.35
CA ILE A 92 -14.77 -24.37 -24.41
C ILE A 92 -14.24 -23.85 -23.08
N HIS A 93 -13.16 -24.44 -22.56
CA HIS A 93 -12.53 -23.96 -21.34
C HIS A 93 -11.98 -22.54 -21.50
N ALA A 94 -11.21 -22.27 -22.56
CA ALA A 94 -10.58 -20.97 -22.81
C ALA A 94 -11.58 -19.80 -22.92
N LEU A 95 -12.82 -20.08 -23.32
CA LEU A 95 -13.88 -19.09 -23.47
C LEU A 95 -14.96 -19.19 -22.38
N TRP A 96 -14.79 -20.04 -21.35
CA TRP A 96 -15.83 -20.30 -20.36
C TRP A 96 -16.32 -19.03 -19.64
N PHE A 97 -15.39 -18.13 -19.32
CA PHE A 97 -15.64 -16.87 -18.59
C PHE A 97 -15.57 -15.61 -19.46
N SER A 98 -15.41 -15.74 -20.77
CA SER A 98 -15.34 -14.58 -21.67
C SER A 98 -16.71 -13.91 -21.89
N GLY A 99 -17.78 -14.44 -21.30
CA GLY A 99 -19.16 -13.96 -21.45
C GLY A 99 -19.95 -14.71 -22.52
N ILE A 100 -19.32 -15.58 -23.32
CA ILE A 100 -19.97 -16.31 -24.42
C ILE A 100 -21.16 -17.18 -23.96
N LEU A 101 -21.06 -17.73 -22.75
CA LEU A 101 -22.12 -18.54 -22.13
C LEU A 101 -23.05 -17.70 -21.23
N ASN A 102 -22.83 -16.39 -21.12
CA ASN A 102 -23.51 -15.48 -20.19
C ASN A 102 -24.18 -14.30 -20.91
N SER A 103 -25.12 -14.61 -21.82
CA SER A 103 -25.87 -13.58 -22.54
C SER A 103 -27.03 -13.03 -21.71
N ASN A 104 -27.28 -11.72 -21.82
CA ASN A 104 -28.46 -11.05 -21.29
C ASN A 104 -29.68 -11.19 -22.21
N ASP A 105 -29.48 -11.58 -23.47
CA ASP A 105 -30.58 -11.94 -24.38
C ASP A 105 -31.24 -13.24 -23.88
N PRO A 106 -32.53 -13.23 -23.50
CA PRO A 106 -33.21 -14.41 -22.95
C PRO A 106 -33.19 -15.63 -23.89
N ALA A 107 -33.26 -15.42 -25.20
CA ALA A 107 -33.25 -16.51 -26.17
C ALA A 107 -31.86 -17.17 -26.24
N VAL A 108 -30.81 -16.35 -26.32
CA VAL A 108 -29.42 -16.84 -26.32
C VAL A 108 -29.07 -17.48 -24.98
N GLN A 109 -29.54 -16.91 -23.87
CA GLN A 109 -29.36 -17.49 -22.54
C GLN A 109 -29.95 -18.90 -22.47
N LEU A 110 -31.17 -19.11 -22.94
CA LEU A 110 -31.80 -20.44 -22.96
C LEU A 110 -31.01 -21.45 -23.82
N GLU A 111 -30.50 -21.04 -24.98
CA GLU A 111 -29.67 -21.93 -25.81
C GLU A 111 -28.33 -22.26 -25.17
N SER A 112 -27.69 -21.27 -24.54
CA SER A 112 -26.43 -21.48 -23.81
C SER A 112 -26.60 -22.44 -22.64
N ILE A 113 -27.70 -22.34 -21.89
CA ILE A 113 -27.98 -23.26 -20.79
C ILE A 113 -28.25 -24.68 -21.31
N LYS A 114 -28.94 -24.85 -22.44
CA LYS A 114 -29.11 -26.17 -23.07
C LYS A 114 -27.75 -26.79 -23.46
N PHE A 115 -26.85 -26.02 -24.04
CA PHE A 115 -25.49 -26.46 -24.35
C PHE A 115 -24.73 -26.90 -23.09
N VAL A 116 -24.86 -26.15 -21.98
CA VAL A 116 -24.26 -26.52 -20.70
C VAL A 116 -24.89 -27.81 -20.12
N GLN A 117 -26.20 -28.02 -20.28
CA GLN A 117 -26.88 -29.26 -19.88
C GLN A 117 -26.39 -30.49 -20.67
N GLU A 118 -26.17 -30.33 -21.97
CA GLU A 118 -25.59 -31.36 -22.84
C GLU A 118 -24.18 -31.73 -22.39
N LEU A 119 -23.33 -30.74 -22.10
CA LEU A 119 -22.00 -30.96 -21.53
C LEU A 119 -22.07 -31.71 -20.19
N ALA A 120 -22.90 -31.24 -19.25
CA ALA A 120 -23.06 -31.83 -17.92
C ALA A 120 -23.57 -33.28 -17.95
N SER A 121 -24.30 -33.66 -19.00
CA SER A 121 -24.91 -34.99 -19.17
C SER A 121 -24.14 -35.89 -20.15
N SER A 122 -23.02 -35.40 -20.71
CA SER A 122 -22.22 -36.16 -21.67
C SER A 122 -21.67 -37.45 -21.05
N ASN A 123 -21.70 -38.54 -21.83
CA ASN A 123 -21.09 -39.83 -21.49
C ASN A 123 -19.59 -39.89 -21.86
N ASP A 124 -19.06 -38.84 -22.51
CA ASP A 124 -17.63 -38.75 -22.80
C ASP A 124 -16.84 -38.62 -21.50
N VAL A 125 -16.06 -39.67 -21.20
CA VAL A 125 -15.28 -39.77 -19.97
C VAL A 125 -14.14 -38.76 -19.92
N SER A 126 -13.69 -38.22 -21.05
CA SER A 126 -12.60 -37.24 -21.13
C SER A 126 -12.99 -35.82 -20.66
N LEU A 127 -14.29 -35.57 -20.47
CA LEU A 127 -14.83 -34.24 -20.15
C LEU A 127 -15.03 -34.00 -18.64
N GLY A 128 -14.34 -34.73 -17.75
CA GLY A 128 -14.61 -34.70 -16.31
C GLY A 128 -14.56 -33.31 -15.67
N THR A 129 -13.55 -32.49 -16.00
CA THR A 129 -13.45 -31.09 -15.52
C THR A 129 -14.57 -30.23 -16.09
N LEU A 130 -14.82 -30.26 -17.40
CA LEU A 130 -15.91 -29.48 -18.02
C LEU A 130 -17.29 -29.89 -17.50
N ARG A 131 -17.51 -31.17 -17.19
CA ARG A 131 -18.74 -31.64 -16.54
C ARG A 131 -18.91 -31.04 -15.16
N ALA A 132 -17.85 -30.94 -14.36
CA ALA A 132 -17.91 -30.29 -13.06
C ALA A 132 -18.20 -28.79 -13.18
N MET A 133 -17.51 -28.09 -14.08
CA MET A 133 -17.77 -26.67 -14.38
C MET A 133 -19.21 -26.45 -14.87
N ALA A 134 -19.71 -27.32 -15.75
CA ALA A 134 -21.08 -27.26 -16.26
C ALA A 134 -22.11 -27.46 -15.13
N ASN A 135 -21.89 -28.42 -14.25
CA ASN A 135 -22.75 -28.65 -13.09
C ASN A 135 -22.71 -27.49 -12.09
N SER A 136 -21.54 -26.86 -11.87
CA SER A 136 -21.42 -25.63 -11.07
C SER A 136 -22.25 -24.49 -11.67
N ARG A 137 -22.13 -24.26 -12.98
CA ARG A 137 -22.90 -23.24 -13.71
C ARG A 137 -24.40 -23.50 -13.69
N LEU A 138 -24.83 -24.74 -13.91
CA LEU A 138 -26.25 -25.13 -13.83
C LEU A 138 -26.80 -24.95 -12.42
N GLY A 139 -26.01 -25.33 -11.41
CA GLY A 139 -26.35 -25.10 -10.01
C GLY A 139 -26.63 -23.62 -9.75
N LYS A 140 -25.71 -22.73 -10.15
CA LYS A 140 -25.91 -21.28 -10.03
C LYS A 140 -27.12 -20.78 -10.80
N PHE A 141 -27.29 -21.19 -12.06
CA PHE A 141 -28.45 -20.80 -12.86
C PHE A 141 -29.78 -21.21 -12.21
N TYR A 142 -29.85 -22.43 -11.67
CA TYR A 142 -31.04 -22.90 -10.98
C TYR A 142 -31.28 -22.16 -9.66
N THR A 143 -30.23 -21.83 -8.89
CA THR A 143 -30.34 -20.96 -7.71
C THR A 143 -30.89 -19.59 -8.08
N ASP A 144 -30.32 -18.92 -9.08
CA ASP A 144 -30.74 -17.59 -9.54
C ASP A 144 -32.22 -17.59 -9.99
N LYS A 145 -32.74 -18.74 -10.44
CA LYS A 145 -34.16 -18.98 -10.82
C LYS A 145 -35.01 -19.63 -9.73
N LYS A 146 -34.54 -19.68 -8.48
CA LYS A 146 -35.23 -20.28 -7.32
C LYS A 146 -35.62 -21.76 -7.47
N LYS A 147 -34.91 -22.50 -8.32
CA LYS A 147 -35.03 -23.96 -8.53
C LYS A 147 -34.05 -24.72 -7.65
N PHE A 148 -34.19 -24.58 -6.34
CA PHE A 148 -33.17 -25.03 -5.37
C PHE A 148 -32.91 -26.55 -5.38
N ILE A 149 -33.93 -27.37 -5.66
CA ILE A 149 -33.77 -28.84 -5.73
C ILE A 149 -32.92 -29.24 -6.93
N GLU A 150 -33.17 -28.63 -8.09
CA GLU A 150 -32.38 -28.82 -9.30
C GLU A 150 -30.97 -28.28 -9.12
N ALA A 151 -30.82 -27.14 -8.43
CA ALA A 151 -29.52 -26.58 -8.10
C ALA A 151 -28.69 -27.55 -7.24
N GLU A 152 -29.27 -28.09 -6.16
CA GLU A 152 -28.60 -29.04 -5.28
C GLU A 152 -28.19 -30.32 -6.01
N LYS A 153 -29.05 -30.85 -6.89
CA LYS A 153 -28.73 -32.00 -7.75
C LYS A 153 -27.57 -31.71 -8.71
N ALA A 154 -27.49 -30.51 -9.26
CA ALA A 154 -26.39 -30.11 -10.13
C ALA A 154 -25.09 -29.98 -9.32
N PHE A 155 -25.09 -29.23 -8.22
CA PHE A 155 -23.92 -29.07 -7.36
C PHE A 155 -23.39 -30.39 -6.78
N ALA A 156 -24.26 -31.34 -6.43
CA ALA A 156 -23.85 -32.66 -5.95
C ALA A 156 -23.01 -33.45 -6.99
N LYS A 157 -23.23 -33.23 -8.28
CA LYS A 157 -22.49 -33.90 -9.37
C LYS A 157 -21.06 -33.38 -9.57
N ILE A 158 -20.67 -32.30 -8.89
CA ILE A 158 -19.28 -31.80 -8.93
C ILE A 158 -18.32 -32.82 -8.26
N GLY A 159 -18.79 -33.52 -7.22
CA GLY A 159 -17.99 -34.49 -6.46
C GLY A 159 -16.97 -33.86 -5.50
N ALA A 160 -17.25 -32.65 -5.03
CA ALA A 160 -16.41 -31.93 -4.07
C ALA A 160 -16.59 -32.43 -2.62
N LEU A 161 -15.51 -32.32 -1.84
CA LEU A 161 -15.51 -32.52 -0.39
C LEU A 161 -16.20 -31.34 0.29
N ASP A 162 -17.18 -31.60 1.15
CA ASP A 162 -18.01 -30.55 1.73
C ASP A 162 -18.27 -30.69 3.25
N GLU A 163 -17.46 -31.50 3.93
CA GLU A 163 -17.52 -31.71 5.40
C GLU A 163 -16.22 -31.24 6.05
N TRP A 164 -16.22 -30.05 6.65
CA TRP A 164 -14.99 -29.39 7.13
C TRP A 164 -15.08 -28.93 8.59
N ALA A 165 -14.00 -29.16 9.35
CA ALA A 165 -13.73 -28.45 10.60
C ALA A 165 -12.70 -27.35 10.33
N ILE A 166 -12.86 -26.18 10.95
CA ILE A 166 -12.05 -24.99 10.64
C ILE A 166 -11.42 -24.35 11.88
N ALA A 167 -10.28 -23.69 11.69
CA ALA A 167 -9.54 -22.97 12.74
C ALA A 167 -8.84 -21.72 12.16
N GLY A 168 -8.81 -20.64 12.95
CA GLY A 168 -8.27 -19.33 12.57
C GLY A 168 -8.76 -18.24 13.54
N GLU A 169 -8.43 -16.97 13.33
CA GLU A 169 -7.61 -16.35 12.28
C GLU A 169 -6.17 -16.15 12.72
N PHE A 170 -5.20 -16.61 11.92
CA PHE A 170 -3.78 -16.38 12.21
C PHE A 170 -3.22 -15.21 11.40
N GLU A 171 -2.13 -14.60 11.86
CA GLU A 171 -1.55 -13.42 11.21
C GLU A 171 -1.08 -13.75 9.78
N ASN A 172 -1.53 -12.93 8.82
CA ASN A 172 -1.10 -12.98 7.43
C ASN A 172 -0.88 -11.57 6.85
N ILE A 173 -0.56 -10.56 7.67
CA ILE A 173 -0.29 -9.22 7.15
C ILE A 173 0.66 -9.29 5.96
N SER A 174 0.20 -8.70 4.87
CA SER A 174 0.89 -8.68 3.59
C SER A 174 1.25 -10.05 2.99
N ALA A 175 0.53 -11.13 3.29
CA ALA A 175 0.79 -12.52 2.89
C ALA A 175 1.98 -13.21 3.60
N SER A 176 2.46 -12.65 4.72
CA SER A 176 3.58 -13.18 5.50
C SER A 176 3.30 -14.51 6.21
N GLY A 177 2.04 -14.84 6.44
CA GLY A 177 1.63 -16.03 7.18
C GLY A 177 1.83 -17.33 6.40
N PHE A 178 1.89 -17.27 5.07
CA PHE A 178 1.87 -18.46 4.22
C PHE A 178 2.92 -19.52 4.59
N ASP A 179 4.16 -19.10 4.87
CA ASP A 179 5.28 -19.99 5.20
C ASP A 179 5.56 -20.16 6.70
N LYS A 180 4.74 -19.55 7.56
CA LYS A 180 4.86 -19.72 9.00
C LYS A 180 4.42 -21.13 9.41
N SER A 181 5.03 -21.61 10.50
CA SER A 181 4.65 -22.88 11.11
C SER A 181 3.51 -22.67 12.10
N TYR A 182 2.43 -23.43 11.93
CA TYR A 182 1.27 -23.39 12.80
C TYR A 182 1.06 -24.75 13.47
N GLU A 183 0.65 -24.74 14.74
CA GLU A 183 0.39 -25.98 15.51
C GLU A 183 -0.82 -26.76 14.99
N THR A 184 -1.71 -26.11 14.23
CA THR A 184 -2.88 -26.72 13.55
C THR A 184 -2.50 -27.92 12.68
N LEU A 185 -1.29 -27.92 12.09
CA LEU A 185 -0.76 -29.05 11.35
C LEU A 185 -0.58 -30.29 12.25
N LYS A 186 -0.06 -30.09 13.47
CA LYS A 186 0.30 -31.18 14.41
C LYS A 186 -0.87 -31.61 15.30
N LEU A 187 -1.86 -30.74 15.52
CA LEU A 187 -2.93 -30.94 16.50
C LEU A 187 -4.31 -30.97 15.81
N PRO A 188 -4.77 -32.14 15.30
CA PRO A 188 -6.06 -32.27 14.63
C PRO A 188 -7.28 -32.28 15.58
N VAL A 189 -7.06 -32.37 16.90
CA VAL A 189 -8.13 -32.63 17.89
C VAL A 189 -8.97 -31.40 18.18
N ALA A 190 -10.28 -31.59 18.39
CA ALA A 190 -11.25 -30.49 18.55
C ALA A 190 -10.94 -29.55 19.72
N ASP A 191 -10.37 -30.08 20.82
CA ASP A 191 -10.07 -29.30 22.03
C ASP A 191 -8.65 -28.68 22.03
N ALA A 192 -7.91 -28.80 20.92
CA ALA A 192 -6.64 -28.10 20.78
C ALA A 192 -6.86 -26.57 20.78
N LEU A 193 -6.06 -25.86 21.57
CA LEU A 193 -6.10 -24.40 21.69
C LEU A 193 -4.95 -23.79 20.90
N PHE A 194 -5.27 -22.83 20.05
CA PHE A 194 -4.34 -22.04 19.24
C PHE A 194 -4.46 -20.56 19.62
N VAL A 195 -3.42 -19.78 19.31
CA VAL A 195 -3.42 -18.32 19.52
C VAL A 195 -3.67 -17.64 18.18
N ASN A 196 -4.75 -16.86 18.09
CA ASN A 196 -5.11 -16.11 16.88
C ASN A 196 -4.25 -14.82 16.75
N LYS A 197 -4.43 -14.06 15.66
CA LYS A 197 -3.66 -12.83 15.39
C LYS A 197 -3.84 -11.70 16.41
N TYR A 198 -4.88 -11.75 17.23
CA TYR A 198 -5.14 -10.79 18.33
C TYR A 198 -4.65 -11.29 19.70
N GLY A 199 -4.19 -12.54 19.79
CA GLY A 199 -3.78 -13.19 21.05
C GLY A 199 -4.86 -14.03 21.73
N ALA A 200 -6.04 -14.17 21.13
CA ALA A 200 -7.16 -14.94 21.66
C ALA A 200 -6.93 -16.45 21.51
N LYS A 201 -7.48 -17.24 22.45
CA LYS A 201 -7.47 -18.70 22.34
C LYS A 201 -8.63 -19.17 21.45
N VAL A 202 -8.30 -19.86 20.36
CA VAL A 202 -9.26 -20.43 19.41
C VAL A 202 -9.05 -21.93 19.25
N LYS A 203 -10.08 -22.66 18.86
CA LYS A 203 -10.05 -24.10 18.62
C LYS A 203 -10.76 -24.47 17.32
N TRP A 204 -10.58 -25.70 16.87
CA TRP A 204 -11.34 -26.24 15.75
C TRP A 204 -12.84 -26.23 16.04
N PHE A 205 -13.65 -25.87 15.04
CA PHE A 205 -15.10 -26.04 15.09
C PHE A 205 -15.65 -26.48 13.74
N THR A 206 -16.80 -27.15 13.75
CA THR A 206 -17.52 -27.54 12.53
C THR A 206 -18.67 -26.57 12.31
N PRO A 207 -18.68 -25.81 11.20
CA PRO A 207 -19.80 -24.93 10.89
C PRO A 207 -21.12 -25.72 10.78
N PRO A 208 -22.22 -25.24 11.36
CA PRO A 208 -23.51 -25.94 11.35
C PRO A 208 -24.19 -25.90 9.98
N PHE A 209 -23.82 -24.93 9.14
CA PHE A 209 -24.33 -24.77 7.79
C PHE A 209 -23.16 -24.59 6.83
N LYS A 210 -23.39 -24.99 5.58
CA LYS A 210 -22.43 -24.88 4.49
C LYS A 210 -23.12 -24.32 3.26
N ARG A 211 -22.33 -23.69 2.40
CA ARG A 211 -22.83 -23.23 1.11
C ARG A 211 -23.26 -24.42 0.24
N LYS A 212 -24.32 -24.22 -0.53
CA LYS A 212 -24.90 -25.25 -1.40
C LYS A 212 -24.07 -25.49 -2.67
N ASP A 213 -23.26 -24.50 -3.09
CA ASP A 213 -22.45 -24.53 -4.31
C ASP A 213 -21.12 -25.30 -4.19
N LYS A 214 -20.91 -25.98 -3.07
CA LYS A 214 -19.74 -26.81 -2.75
C LYS A 214 -18.39 -26.09 -2.61
N TRP A 215 -18.35 -24.78 -2.83
CA TRP A 215 -17.23 -23.96 -2.39
C TRP A 215 -17.29 -23.77 -0.88
N PHE A 216 -16.19 -24.07 -0.19
CA PHE A 216 -16.05 -23.74 1.21
C PHE A 216 -15.47 -22.32 1.32
N ASP A 217 -16.22 -21.39 1.91
CA ASP A 217 -15.88 -19.98 1.93
C ASP A 217 -15.71 -19.48 3.36
N PHE A 218 -14.47 -19.18 3.74
CA PHE A 218 -14.11 -18.73 5.08
C PHE A 218 -14.68 -17.35 5.43
N THR A 219 -15.05 -16.54 4.43
CA THR A 219 -15.56 -15.18 4.64
C THR A 219 -16.87 -15.13 5.43
N TYR A 220 -17.59 -16.25 5.52
CA TYR A 220 -18.81 -16.38 6.33
C TYR A 220 -18.55 -16.68 7.81
N TYR A 221 -17.35 -17.16 8.16
CA TYR A 221 -17.04 -17.68 9.49
C TYR A 221 -15.96 -16.87 10.23
N PHE A 222 -15.14 -16.12 9.50
CA PHE A 222 -14.00 -15.37 10.00
C PHE A 222 -13.94 -13.96 9.38
N ASN A 223 -13.32 -13.02 10.11
CA ASN A 223 -12.73 -11.82 9.55
C ASN A 223 -11.44 -12.18 8.75
N TYR A 224 -11.65 -12.54 7.50
CA TYR A 224 -10.64 -13.14 6.64
C TYR A 224 -9.49 -12.20 6.23
N GLU A 225 -9.63 -10.88 6.40
CA GLU A 225 -8.62 -9.91 5.95
C GLU A 225 -7.28 -10.09 6.68
N ASN A 226 -6.19 -10.19 5.91
CA ASN A 226 -4.85 -10.43 6.44
C ASN A 226 -4.80 -11.65 7.39
N SER A 227 -5.52 -12.72 7.02
CA SER A 227 -5.62 -13.94 7.83
C SER A 227 -5.08 -15.18 7.11
N VAL A 228 -4.45 -16.08 7.87
CA VAL A 228 -4.33 -17.49 7.53
C VAL A 228 -5.42 -18.26 8.28
N VAL A 229 -6.14 -19.10 7.56
CA VAL A 229 -7.21 -19.95 8.07
C VAL A 229 -7.00 -21.38 7.62
N PHE A 230 -7.45 -22.33 8.43
CA PHE A 230 -7.30 -23.75 8.19
C PHE A 230 -8.66 -24.45 8.10
N ALA A 231 -8.73 -25.46 7.25
CA ALA A 231 -9.82 -26.43 7.22
C ALA A 231 -9.27 -27.85 7.20
N GLN A 232 -9.93 -28.78 7.87
CA GLN A 232 -9.59 -30.20 7.82
C GLN A 232 -10.83 -31.08 7.64
N CYS A 233 -10.65 -32.20 6.96
CA CYS A 233 -11.64 -33.27 6.86
C CYS A 233 -10.98 -34.64 6.81
N PHE A 234 -11.79 -35.69 7.04
CA PHE A 234 -11.34 -37.08 7.05
C PHE A 234 -12.13 -37.87 6.02
N VAL A 235 -11.45 -38.32 4.96
CA VAL A 235 -12.04 -38.98 3.80
C VAL A 235 -11.81 -40.49 3.88
N LYS A 236 -12.89 -41.26 4.01
CA LYS A 236 -12.85 -42.72 4.01
C LYS A 236 -12.77 -43.23 2.58
N SER A 237 -11.67 -43.91 2.26
CA SER A 237 -11.51 -44.66 1.02
C SER A 237 -11.81 -46.14 1.26
N PRO A 238 -12.61 -46.80 0.38
CA PRO A 238 -12.97 -48.22 0.54
C PRO A 238 -11.79 -49.16 0.26
N ARG A 239 -10.74 -48.67 -0.37
CA ARG A 239 -9.51 -49.40 -0.71
C ARG A 239 -8.34 -48.44 -0.83
N ARG A 240 -7.13 -48.97 -0.83
CA ARG A 240 -5.96 -48.21 -1.28
C ARG A 240 -6.09 -47.95 -2.78
N GLN A 241 -5.99 -46.69 -3.22
CA GLN A 241 -6.13 -46.31 -4.63
C GLN A 241 -5.40 -45.01 -4.96
N GLU A 242 -4.79 -44.96 -6.13
CA GLU A 242 -4.26 -43.73 -6.73
C GLU A 242 -5.41 -42.92 -7.32
N VAL A 243 -5.39 -41.61 -7.07
CA VAL A 243 -6.40 -40.64 -7.52
C VAL A 243 -5.71 -39.31 -7.82
N GLN A 244 -6.45 -38.37 -8.39
CA GLN A 244 -6.00 -36.98 -8.52
C GLN A 244 -6.71 -36.12 -7.49
N LEU A 245 -5.95 -35.37 -6.69
CA LEU A 245 -6.47 -34.27 -5.90
C LEU A 245 -6.53 -33.05 -6.80
N ARG A 246 -7.73 -32.46 -6.94
CA ARG A 246 -7.97 -31.28 -7.75
C ARG A 246 -8.58 -30.19 -6.90
N ALA A 247 -8.08 -28.97 -7.04
CA ALA A 247 -8.46 -27.85 -6.19
C ALA A 247 -8.58 -26.52 -6.94
N GLY A 248 -9.50 -25.68 -6.46
CA GLY A 248 -9.61 -24.25 -6.79
C GLY A 248 -9.60 -23.40 -5.51
N VAL A 249 -9.20 -22.14 -5.59
CA VAL A 249 -9.03 -21.26 -4.43
C VAL A 249 -9.27 -19.77 -4.77
N SER A 250 -9.78 -19.05 -3.77
CA SER A 250 -9.57 -17.61 -3.59
C SER A 250 -8.60 -17.42 -2.42
N GLY A 251 -7.37 -16.98 -2.72
CA GLY A 251 -6.28 -16.84 -1.74
C GLY A 251 -5.04 -17.66 -2.12
N SER A 252 -4.08 -17.76 -1.19
CA SER A 252 -2.94 -18.69 -1.29
C SER A 252 -3.34 -20.04 -0.69
N MET A 253 -2.67 -21.14 -1.05
CA MET A 253 -3.11 -22.48 -0.62
C MET A 253 -1.95 -23.43 -0.29
N LYS A 254 -2.07 -24.14 0.83
CA LYS A 254 -1.34 -25.40 1.07
C LYS A 254 -2.32 -26.52 1.36
N ILE A 255 -2.05 -27.71 0.84
CA ILE A 255 -2.85 -28.91 1.11
C ILE A 255 -1.92 -30.02 1.58
N TRP A 256 -2.29 -30.65 2.70
CA TRP A 256 -1.66 -31.86 3.20
C TRP A 256 -2.64 -33.04 3.11
N LEU A 257 -2.14 -34.17 2.64
CA LEU A 257 -2.84 -35.45 2.67
C LEU A 257 -2.08 -36.38 3.61
N ASN A 258 -2.73 -36.84 4.68
CA ASN A 258 -2.13 -37.67 5.72
C ASN A 258 -0.79 -37.09 6.25
N ASP A 259 -0.82 -35.80 6.56
CA ASP A 259 0.30 -34.97 7.04
C ASP A 259 1.45 -34.74 6.04
N GLN A 260 1.33 -35.25 4.82
CA GLN A 260 2.27 -34.97 3.74
C GLN A 260 1.81 -33.76 2.92
N LEU A 261 2.67 -32.74 2.75
CA LEU A 261 2.39 -31.60 1.88
C LEU A 261 2.33 -32.07 0.42
N VAL A 262 1.18 -31.86 -0.23
CA VAL A 262 0.93 -32.25 -1.63
C VAL A 262 0.69 -31.06 -2.56
N VAL A 263 0.20 -29.93 -2.05
CA VAL A 263 0.04 -28.67 -2.81
C VAL A 263 0.61 -27.52 -1.98
N SER A 264 1.35 -26.61 -2.62
CA SER A 264 1.90 -25.40 -1.98
C SER A 264 1.99 -24.25 -2.99
N GLU A 265 1.01 -23.36 -2.96
CA GLU A 265 0.79 -22.27 -3.90
C GLU A 265 0.75 -20.94 -3.13
N SER A 266 1.87 -20.21 -3.12
CA SER A 266 2.05 -19.00 -2.28
C SER A 266 1.45 -17.73 -2.83
N GLU A 267 1.10 -17.72 -4.12
CA GLU A 267 0.47 -16.58 -4.75
C GLU A 267 -1.02 -16.60 -4.44
N GLU A 268 -1.52 -15.47 -3.93
CA GLU A 268 -2.95 -15.30 -3.70
C GLU A 268 -3.65 -15.07 -5.04
N ARG A 269 -4.54 -15.97 -5.43
CA ARG A 269 -5.24 -15.95 -6.73
C ARG A 269 -6.73 -16.20 -6.54
N ASN A 270 -7.53 -15.68 -7.46
CA ASN A 270 -8.92 -16.11 -7.65
C ASN A 270 -9.01 -16.99 -8.90
N ASN A 271 -9.10 -18.31 -8.71
CA ASN A 271 -9.23 -19.28 -9.80
C ASN A 271 -10.43 -20.23 -9.60
N ASP A 272 -10.76 -20.97 -10.67
CA ASP A 272 -11.87 -21.91 -10.67
C ASP A 272 -11.44 -23.31 -10.19
N LEU A 273 -12.39 -24.25 -10.11
CA LEU A 273 -12.13 -25.64 -9.76
C LEU A 273 -11.12 -26.30 -10.71
N ASP A 274 -10.40 -27.30 -10.20
CA ASP A 274 -9.38 -28.09 -10.93
C ASP A 274 -8.20 -27.30 -11.50
N ASN A 275 -7.86 -26.16 -10.90
CA ASN A 275 -6.69 -25.38 -11.32
C ASN A 275 -5.38 -25.92 -10.72
N TYR A 276 -5.43 -26.46 -9.49
CA TYR A 276 -4.31 -27.09 -8.82
C TYR A 276 -4.53 -28.60 -8.74
N ASN A 277 -3.76 -29.35 -9.53
CA ASN A 277 -3.96 -30.78 -9.71
C ASN A 277 -2.70 -31.56 -9.34
N GLN A 278 -2.88 -32.63 -8.59
CA GLN A 278 -1.79 -33.41 -8.03
C GLN A 278 -2.19 -34.89 -8.00
N LYS A 279 -1.38 -35.79 -8.56
CA LYS A 279 -1.55 -37.23 -8.30
C LYS A 279 -1.25 -37.49 -6.83
N VAL A 280 -2.10 -38.28 -6.19
CA VAL A 280 -1.99 -38.67 -4.78
C VAL A 280 -2.49 -40.10 -4.57
N GLU A 281 -2.12 -40.71 -3.46
CA GLU A 281 -2.62 -42.03 -3.06
C GLU A 281 -3.48 -41.92 -1.80
N LEU A 282 -4.69 -42.49 -1.85
CA LEU A 282 -5.54 -42.67 -0.67
C LEU A 282 -5.25 -44.05 -0.06
N ASN A 283 -5.02 -44.08 1.25
CA ASN A 283 -4.99 -45.30 2.04
C ASN A 283 -6.40 -45.89 2.15
N GLU A 284 -6.50 -47.21 2.29
CA GLU A 284 -7.74 -47.84 2.77
C GLU A 284 -8.06 -47.34 4.19
N GLY A 285 -9.31 -46.96 4.43
CA GLY A 285 -9.73 -46.31 5.67
C GLY A 285 -9.75 -44.78 5.56
N TYR A 286 -9.65 -44.08 6.70
CA TYR A 286 -9.68 -42.62 6.71
C TYR A 286 -8.34 -42.00 6.32
N ASN A 287 -8.44 -40.93 5.53
CA ASN A 287 -7.33 -40.08 5.11
C ASN A 287 -7.61 -38.65 5.55
N ARG A 288 -6.66 -38.01 6.23
CA ARG A 288 -6.79 -36.60 6.64
C ARG A 288 -6.44 -35.68 5.48
N VAL A 289 -7.33 -34.78 5.12
CA VAL A 289 -7.05 -33.65 4.22
C VAL A 289 -7.02 -32.40 5.09
N LEU A 290 -5.90 -31.69 5.10
CA LEU A 290 -5.74 -30.40 5.77
C LEU A 290 -5.44 -29.34 4.72
N VAL A 291 -6.12 -28.20 4.82
CA VAL A 291 -6.02 -27.07 3.91
C VAL A 291 -5.65 -25.85 4.73
N GLN A 292 -4.68 -25.09 4.24
CA GLN A 292 -4.38 -23.74 4.71
C GLN A 292 -4.71 -22.78 3.58
N VAL A 293 -5.50 -21.75 3.86
CA VAL A 293 -5.75 -20.64 2.94
C VAL A 293 -5.28 -19.35 3.57
N GLY A 294 -4.47 -18.57 2.84
CA GLY A 294 -4.06 -17.23 3.26
C GLY A 294 -4.70 -16.17 2.37
N GLU A 295 -5.24 -15.11 2.99
CA GLU A 295 -5.82 -13.97 2.29
C GLU A 295 -5.24 -12.66 2.83
N SER A 296 -4.83 -11.77 1.91
CA SER A 296 -4.38 -10.41 2.17
C SER A 296 -4.81 -9.44 1.08
N TYR A 297 -4.93 -9.90 -0.17
CA TYR A 297 -5.22 -9.07 -1.34
C TYR A 297 -6.17 -9.70 -2.36
N ALA A 298 -6.50 -10.99 -2.25
CA ALA A 298 -7.40 -11.66 -3.19
C ALA A 298 -8.84 -11.13 -3.10
N GLY A 299 -9.21 -10.49 -1.97
CA GLY A 299 -10.55 -9.95 -1.71
C GLY A 299 -11.58 -11.02 -1.35
N ARG A 300 -11.15 -12.28 -1.18
CA ARG A 300 -11.97 -13.42 -0.78
C ARG A 300 -11.08 -14.57 -0.30
N SER A 301 -11.61 -15.38 0.63
CA SER A 301 -10.93 -16.57 1.16
C SER A 301 -11.82 -17.80 1.03
N ASN A 302 -11.61 -18.62 0.00
CA ASN A 302 -12.41 -19.82 -0.23
C ASN A 302 -11.60 -20.92 -0.93
N PHE A 303 -12.13 -22.14 -0.96
CA PHE A 303 -11.57 -23.22 -1.76
C PHE A 303 -12.62 -24.27 -2.13
N LEU A 304 -12.28 -25.11 -3.11
CA LEU A 304 -13.02 -26.32 -3.47
C LEU A 304 -12.00 -27.43 -3.72
N ILE A 305 -12.20 -28.61 -3.13
CA ILE A 305 -11.33 -29.79 -3.35
C ILE A 305 -12.18 -30.98 -3.75
N ARG A 306 -11.69 -31.77 -4.71
CA ARG A 306 -12.29 -33.05 -5.10
C ARG A 306 -11.23 -34.09 -5.47
N PHE A 307 -11.61 -35.37 -5.34
CA PHE A 307 -10.79 -36.49 -5.79
C PHE A 307 -11.35 -37.05 -7.10
N THR A 308 -10.50 -37.20 -8.11
CA THR A 308 -10.91 -37.65 -9.45
C THR A 308 -10.06 -38.78 -9.99
N ASP A 309 -10.54 -39.44 -11.04
CA ASP A 309 -9.73 -40.23 -11.96
C ASP A 309 -8.84 -39.33 -12.85
N ASP A 310 -8.11 -39.96 -13.78
CA ASP A 310 -7.20 -39.25 -14.69
C ASP A 310 -7.89 -38.30 -15.68
N ASN A 311 -9.19 -38.50 -15.90
CA ASN A 311 -9.98 -37.69 -16.82
C ASN A 311 -10.79 -36.60 -16.09
N GLY A 312 -10.58 -36.41 -14.78
CA GLY A 312 -11.28 -35.41 -13.98
C GLY A 312 -12.68 -35.83 -13.53
N ASN A 313 -13.02 -37.12 -13.60
CA ASN A 313 -14.30 -37.64 -13.11
C ASN A 313 -14.21 -37.95 -11.62
N ALA A 314 -15.20 -37.52 -10.85
CA ALA A 314 -15.21 -37.74 -9.39
C ALA A 314 -15.13 -39.23 -9.03
N VAL A 315 -14.25 -39.57 -8.08
CA VAL A 315 -14.13 -40.94 -7.56
C VAL A 315 -15.36 -41.28 -6.73
N THR A 316 -16.00 -42.41 -7.02
CA THR A 316 -17.21 -42.87 -6.32
C THR A 316 -16.87 -43.65 -5.05
N GLY A 317 -17.79 -43.64 -4.08
CA GLY A 317 -17.65 -44.40 -2.83
C GLY A 317 -16.73 -43.79 -1.77
N LEU A 318 -16.26 -42.55 -1.96
CA LEU A 318 -15.59 -41.77 -0.92
C LEU A 318 -16.62 -41.13 0.01
N ASN A 319 -16.35 -41.12 1.32
CA ASN A 319 -17.18 -40.44 2.31
C ASN A 319 -16.32 -39.56 3.21
N SER A 320 -16.65 -38.26 3.30
CA SER A 320 -15.93 -37.30 4.16
C SER A 320 -16.69 -37.02 5.44
N VAL A 321 -15.95 -36.79 6.54
CA VAL A 321 -16.50 -36.27 7.80
C VAL A 321 -15.59 -35.16 8.34
N ALA A 322 -16.18 -34.16 9.00
CA ALA A 322 -15.43 -33.09 9.67
C ALA A 322 -14.82 -33.55 11.01
N SER A 323 -15.46 -34.52 11.68
CA SER A 323 -15.02 -35.04 12.96
C SER A 323 -13.71 -35.82 12.85
N VAL A 324 -12.88 -35.73 13.87
CA VAL A 324 -11.56 -36.38 13.90
C VAL A 324 -11.72 -37.89 13.80
N GLN A 325 -11.00 -38.50 12.85
CA GLN A 325 -10.94 -39.93 12.65
C GLN A 325 -9.51 -40.43 12.77
N ALA A 326 -9.34 -41.68 13.20
CA ALA A 326 -8.04 -42.33 13.16
C ALA A 326 -7.62 -42.55 11.70
N TYR A 327 -6.48 -41.99 11.32
CA TYR A 327 -5.86 -42.16 10.01
C TYR A 327 -4.41 -42.61 10.18
N LYS A 328 -3.82 -43.13 9.11
CA LYS A 328 -2.39 -43.45 9.06
C LYS A 328 -1.67 -42.34 8.30
N PRO A 329 -0.61 -41.73 8.86
CA PRO A 329 0.27 -40.86 8.09
C PRO A 329 0.73 -41.57 6.81
N ALA A 330 0.79 -40.84 5.69
CA ALA A 330 1.17 -41.44 4.41
C ALA A 330 2.64 -41.87 4.43
N ALA A 331 2.96 -42.95 3.70
CA ALA A 331 4.33 -43.16 3.26
C ALA A 331 4.72 -42.00 2.31
N PRO A 332 5.99 -41.56 2.27
CA PRO A 332 6.40 -40.47 1.37
C PRO A 332 6.01 -40.79 -0.07
N TYR A 333 4.99 -40.11 -0.59
CA TYR A 333 4.50 -40.27 -1.95
C TYR A 333 4.93 -39.07 -2.77
N LYS A 334 5.91 -39.21 -3.67
CA LYS A 334 6.33 -38.11 -4.55
C LYS A 334 5.28 -37.92 -5.64
N GLY A 335 4.19 -37.25 -5.30
CA GLY A 335 3.12 -36.99 -6.25
C GLY A 335 3.62 -36.20 -7.45
N GLU A 336 3.06 -36.51 -8.61
CA GLU A 336 3.28 -35.78 -9.86
C GLU A 336 2.31 -34.60 -9.94
N LYS A 337 2.84 -33.37 -10.08
CA LYS A 337 2.01 -32.19 -10.38
C LYS A 337 1.47 -32.34 -11.80
N ILE A 338 0.16 -32.19 -11.94
CA ILE A 338 -0.52 -32.27 -13.23
C ILE A 338 -0.82 -30.84 -13.66
N GLY A 339 -0.54 -30.50 -14.92
CA GLY A 339 -0.93 -29.21 -15.48
C GLY A 339 -2.43 -28.97 -15.37
N ALA A 340 -2.85 -27.70 -15.36
CA ALA A 340 -4.27 -27.38 -15.53
C ALA A 340 -4.76 -27.94 -16.88
N CYS A 341 -5.98 -28.47 -16.92
CA CYS A 341 -6.45 -29.44 -17.92
C CYS A 341 -6.31 -29.02 -19.39
N TYR A 342 -6.15 -27.72 -19.67
CA TYR A 342 -6.11 -27.18 -21.03
C TYR A 342 -5.07 -26.07 -21.24
N GLU A 343 -4.25 -25.73 -20.23
CA GLU A 343 -3.20 -24.70 -20.36
C GLU A 343 -2.11 -25.15 -21.35
N SER A 344 -1.55 -26.35 -21.13
CA SER A 344 -0.46 -26.89 -21.96
C SER A 344 -0.84 -27.02 -23.44
N PHE A 345 -2.12 -27.27 -23.73
CA PHE A 345 -2.63 -27.37 -25.10
C PHE A 345 -2.39 -26.09 -25.89
N PHE A 346 -2.69 -24.92 -25.31
CA PHE A 346 -2.47 -23.64 -26.00
C PHE A 346 -1.02 -23.17 -25.87
N GLU A 347 -0.32 -23.49 -24.78
CA GLU A 347 1.13 -23.26 -24.71
C GLU A 347 1.86 -23.95 -25.86
N ASP A 348 1.55 -25.21 -26.14
CA ASP A 348 2.20 -25.99 -27.20
C ASP A 348 1.81 -25.48 -28.59
N LYS A 349 0.56 -25.04 -28.79
CA LYS A 349 0.13 -24.36 -30.02
C LYS A 349 0.85 -23.03 -30.24
N VAL A 350 1.04 -22.23 -29.20
CA VAL A 350 1.80 -20.97 -29.28
C VAL A 350 3.28 -21.25 -29.51
N LYS A 351 3.88 -22.26 -28.87
CA LYS A 351 5.28 -22.67 -29.14
C LYS A 351 5.47 -23.11 -30.60
N ALA A 352 4.52 -23.88 -31.14
CA ALA A 352 4.55 -24.35 -32.52
C ALA A 352 4.36 -23.21 -33.54
N LEU A 353 3.49 -22.23 -33.23
CA LEU A 353 3.18 -21.09 -34.09
C LEU A 353 3.12 -19.77 -33.26
N PRO A 354 4.29 -19.18 -32.91
CA PRO A 354 4.34 -18.02 -32.00
C PRO A 354 3.65 -16.76 -32.50
N GLY A 355 3.45 -16.63 -33.81
CA GLY A 355 2.76 -15.49 -34.43
C GLY A 355 1.25 -15.68 -34.65
N ASN A 356 0.67 -16.81 -34.23
CA ASN A 356 -0.76 -17.04 -34.40
C ASN A 356 -1.55 -16.33 -33.29
N ALA A 357 -2.22 -15.23 -33.65
CA ALA A 357 -2.94 -14.38 -32.71
C ALA A 357 -4.08 -15.10 -31.98
N LEU A 358 -4.82 -16.01 -32.65
CA LEU A 358 -5.89 -16.77 -32.01
C LEU A 358 -5.37 -17.61 -30.84
N ASN A 359 -4.29 -18.37 -31.05
CA ASN A 359 -3.71 -19.21 -30.00
C ASN A 359 -3.22 -18.36 -28.82
N GLN A 360 -2.59 -17.21 -29.09
CA GLN A 360 -2.17 -16.27 -28.05
C GLN A 360 -3.35 -15.67 -27.28
N ILE A 361 -4.42 -15.28 -27.97
CA ILE A 361 -5.66 -14.76 -27.34
C ILE A 361 -6.29 -15.82 -26.43
N LEU A 362 -6.42 -17.06 -26.91
CA LEU A 362 -7.02 -18.14 -26.13
C LEU A 362 -6.14 -18.50 -24.92
N LEU A 363 -4.81 -18.49 -25.08
CA LEU A 363 -3.89 -18.68 -23.96
C LEU A 363 -3.98 -17.54 -22.94
N ALA A 364 -4.07 -16.28 -23.39
CA ALA A 364 -4.24 -15.13 -22.51
C ALA A 364 -5.56 -15.20 -21.72
N ASN A 365 -6.66 -15.62 -22.34
CA ASN A 365 -7.94 -15.82 -21.65
C ASN A 365 -7.85 -16.87 -20.55
N ILE A 366 -7.16 -18.01 -20.80
CA ILE A 366 -6.94 -19.03 -19.78
C ILE A 366 -6.13 -18.47 -18.61
N TYR A 367 -5.05 -17.74 -18.88
CA TYR A 367 -4.24 -17.14 -17.82
C TYR A 367 -5.02 -16.09 -17.02
N LEU A 368 -5.82 -15.24 -17.67
CA LEU A 368 -6.68 -14.25 -16.98
C LEU A 368 -7.76 -14.93 -16.12
N GLN A 369 -8.34 -16.03 -16.61
CA GLN A 369 -9.32 -16.84 -15.87
C GLN A 369 -8.70 -17.42 -14.59
N ASN A 370 -7.47 -17.95 -14.69
CA ASN A 370 -6.78 -18.63 -13.59
C ASN A 370 -5.95 -17.69 -12.70
N ASP A 371 -6.08 -16.37 -12.88
CA ASP A 371 -5.30 -15.33 -12.20
C ASP A 371 -3.78 -15.49 -12.34
N ARG A 372 -3.34 -16.07 -13.46
CA ARG A 372 -1.93 -16.16 -13.89
C ARG A 372 -1.52 -14.85 -14.55
N LEU A 373 -1.60 -13.76 -13.77
CA LEU A 373 -1.54 -12.39 -14.30
C LEU A 373 -0.17 -12.06 -14.92
N PHE A 374 0.91 -12.65 -14.41
CA PHE A 374 2.25 -12.52 -14.98
C PHE A 374 2.30 -13.11 -16.39
N GLU A 375 1.83 -14.34 -16.55
CA GLU A 375 1.84 -15.07 -17.82
C GLU A 375 0.86 -14.45 -18.82
N ALA A 376 -0.32 -14.03 -18.34
CA ALA A 376 -1.28 -13.26 -19.13
C ALA A 376 -0.63 -11.98 -19.67
N ARG A 377 0.03 -11.19 -18.81
CA ARG A 377 0.70 -9.95 -19.24
C ARG A 377 1.72 -10.21 -20.33
N HIS A 378 2.56 -11.24 -20.16
CA HIS A 378 3.58 -11.57 -21.14
C HIS A 378 3.00 -11.87 -22.54
N VAL A 379 1.95 -12.70 -22.60
CA VAL A 379 1.30 -13.06 -23.87
C VAL A 379 0.57 -11.84 -24.48
N ILE A 380 -0.08 -11.03 -23.65
CA ILE A 380 -0.80 -9.83 -24.12
C ILE A 380 0.19 -8.77 -24.63
N ASP A 381 1.35 -8.59 -24.01
CA ASP A 381 2.37 -7.65 -24.48
C ASP A 381 2.97 -8.09 -25.82
N GLN A 382 3.15 -9.39 -26.06
CA GLN A 382 3.54 -9.91 -27.38
C GLN A 382 2.48 -9.57 -28.44
N LEU A 383 1.20 -9.80 -28.14
CA LEU A 383 0.09 -9.39 -29.01
C LEU A 383 0.10 -7.88 -29.25
N LYS A 384 0.27 -7.07 -28.20
CA LYS A 384 0.30 -5.60 -28.26
C LYS A 384 1.47 -5.08 -29.08
N SER A 385 2.64 -5.72 -29.02
CA SER A 385 3.80 -5.35 -29.83
C SER A 385 3.54 -5.51 -31.33
N THR A 386 2.75 -6.50 -31.71
CA THR A 386 2.39 -6.80 -33.11
C THR A 386 1.16 -6.00 -33.56
N TYR A 387 0.20 -5.79 -32.66
CA TYR A 387 -1.08 -5.10 -32.91
C TYR A 387 -1.27 -3.93 -31.94
N PRO A 388 -0.43 -2.87 -32.03
CA PRO A 388 -0.36 -1.80 -31.03
C PRO A 388 -1.64 -0.97 -30.93
N LYS A 389 -2.50 -0.98 -31.94
CA LYS A 389 -3.76 -0.22 -31.95
C LYS A 389 -5.00 -1.07 -31.69
N SER A 390 -4.85 -2.39 -31.53
CA SER A 390 -6.00 -3.29 -31.42
C SER A 390 -6.81 -3.00 -30.15
N THR A 391 -8.10 -2.67 -30.33
CA THR A 391 -9.06 -2.52 -29.23
C THR A 391 -9.26 -3.83 -28.50
N TYR A 392 -9.27 -4.97 -29.21
CA TYR A 392 -9.40 -6.28 -28.60
C TYR A 392 -8.19 -6.64 -27.72
N VAL A 393 -6.95 -6.37 -28.18
CA VAL A 393 -5.76 -6.57 -27.31
C VAL A 393 -5.80 -5.65 -26.10
N ASN A 394 -6.20 -4.39 -26.29
CA ASN A 394 -6.42 -3.46 -25.17
C ASN A 394 -7.52 -3.96 -24.21
N SER A 395 -8.50 -4.71 -24.68
CA SER A 395 -9.52 -5.34 -23.83
C SER A 395 -8.96 -6.34 -22.84
N LEU A 396 -7.99 -7.14 -23.29
CA LEU A 396 -7.27 -8.07 -22.43
C LEU A 396 -6.42 -7.32 -21.40
N LEU A 397 -5.80 -6.20 -21.79
CA LEU A 397 -5.10 -5.30 -20.88
C LEU A 397 -6.03 -4.64 -19.85
N LEU A 398 -7.23 -4.18 -20.23
CA LEU A 398 -8.19 -3.63 -19.26
C LEU A 398 -8.60 -4.66 -18.21
N GLN A 399 -8.85 -5.91 -18.63
CA GLN A 399 -9.16 -7.00 -17.70
C GLN A 399 -7.97 -7.27 -16.76
N LEU A 400 -6.76 -7.35 -17.30
CA LEU A 400 -5.53 -7.54 -16.53
C LEU A 400 -5.31 -6.40 -15.51
N PHE A 401 -5.44 -5.15 -15.94
CA PHE A 401 -5.20 -3.98 -15.08
C PHE A 401 -6.29 -3.82 -14.01
N THR A 402 -7.51 -4.28 -14.28
CA THR A 402 -8.56 -4.38 -13.26
C THR A 402 -8.18 -5.42 -12.20
N LYS A 403 -7.77 -6.63 -12.61
CA LYS A 403 -7.35 -7.72 -11.71
C LYS A 403 -6.10 -7.40 -10.89
N THR A 404 -5.17 -6.62 -11.44
CA THR A 404 -3.95 -6.17 -10.74
C THR A 404 -4.15 -4.87 -9.94
N ASN A 405 -5.37 -4.30 -9.92
CA ASN A 405 -5.66 -3.00 -9.31
C ASN A 405 -4.71 -1.88 -9.81
N ASN A 406 -4.31 -1.93 -11.08
CA ASN A 406 -3.41 -0.98 -11.72
C ASN A 406 -4.19 0.15 -12.39
N ARG A 407 -4.55 1.17 -11.60
CA ARG A 407 -5.35 2.31 -12.09
C ARG A 407 -4.69 3.06 -13.25
N THR A 408 -3.37 3.30 -13.20
CA THR A 408 -2.65 4.02 -14.28
C THR A 408 -2.62 3.23 -15.58
N GLY A 409 -2.39 1.92 -15.51
CA GLY A 409 -2.49 1.03 -16.67
C GLY A 409 -3.92 1.02 -17.24
N LEU A 410 -4.93 1.00 -16.39
CA LEU A 410 -6.34 1.04 -16.79
C LEU A 410 -6.67 2.35 -17.53
N GLU A 411 -6.37 3.51 -16.92
CA GLU A 411 -6.65 4.83 -17.50
C GLU A 411 -5.89 5.05 -18.82
N SER A 412 -4.60 4.73 -18.88
CA SER A 412 -3.81 4.87 -20.11
C SER A 412 -4.32 3.96 -21.24
N THR A 413 -4.76 2.75 -20.92
CA THR A 413 -5.37 1.83 -21.91
C THR A 413 -6.73 2.34 -22.40
N GLN A 414 -7.53 2.95 -21.51
CA GLN A 414 -8.78 3.61 -21.90
C GLN A 414 -8.53 4.80 -22.84
N GLU A 415 -7.51 5.63 -22.58
CA GLU A 415 -7.10 6.70 -23.50
C GLU A 415 -6.65 6.16 -24.86
N ALA A 416 -5.88 5.08 -24.89
CA ALA A 416 -5.47 4.43 -26.13
C ALA A 416 -6.67 3.97 -26.96
N ILE A 417 -7.66 3.31 -26.34
CA ILE A 417 -8.89 2.90 -27.04
C ILE A 417 -9.67 4.11 -27.58
N LYS A 418 -9.79 5.18 -26.79
CA LYS A 418 -10.46 6.42 -27.22
C LYS A 418 -9.78 7.09 -28.42
N MET A 419 -8.44 7.02 -28.48
CA MET A 419 -7.66 7.60 -29.57
C MET A 419 -7.67 6.72 -30.83
N ASP A 420 -7.47 5.41 -30.68
CA ASP A 420 -7.26 4.47 -31.79
C ASP A 420 -8.58 3.95 -32.39
N ASP A 421 -9.68 3.92 -31.63
CA ASP A 421 -10.99 3.40 -32.05
C ASP A 421 -12.16 4.17 -31.38
N PRO A 422 -12.29 5.49 -31.62
CA PRO A 422 -13.27 6.35 -30.94
C PRO A 422 -14.74 5.97 -31.19
N GLY A 423 -15.01 5.21 -32.26
CA GLY A 423 -16.34 4.69 -32.60
C GLY A 423 -16.68 3.36 -31.93
N HIS A 424 -15.75 2.74 -31.21
CA HIS A 424 -16.02 1.51 -30.46
C HIS A 424 -17.01 1.77 -29.32
N PRO A 425 -17.95 0.85 -29.01
CA PRO A 425 -18.85 0.98 -27.87
C PRO A 425 -18.15 1.34 -26.55
N TRP A 426 -17.00 0.72 -26.29
CA TRP A 426 -16.18 1.03 -25.12
C TRP A 426 -15.65 2.47 -25.10
N ALA A 427 -15.13 2.96 -26.22
CA ALA A 427 -14.65 4.35 -26.32
C ALA A 427 -15.80 5.32 -26.06
N ILE A 428 -16.97 5.08 -26.66
CA ILE A 428 -18.19 5.87 -26.45
C ILE A 428 -18.57 5.88 -24.96
N ASN A 429 -18.54 4.72 -24.29
CA ASN A 429 -18.82 4.64 -22.86
C ASN A 429 -17.78 5.40 -22.00
N PHE A 430 -16.49 5.31 -22.33
CA PHE A 430 -15.45 6.07 -21.62
C PHE A 430 -15.60 7.58 -21.81
N PHE A 431 -15.92 8.03 -23.04
CA PHE A 431 -16.20 9.44 -23.31
C PHE A 431 -17.45 9.92 -22.57
N TYR A 432 -18.53 9.14 -22.57
CA TYR A 432 -19.74 9.44 -21.82
C TYR A 432 -19.46 9.60 -20.32
N ASN A 433 -18.78 8.63 -19.70
CA ASN A 433 -18.45 8.68 -18.27
C ASN A 433 -17.57 9.88 -17.93
N SER A 434 -16.54 10.15 -18.74
CA SER A 434 -15.67 11.33 -18.54
C SER A 434 -16.44 12.65 -18.67
N ALA A 435 -17.41 12.74 -19.58
CA ALA A 435 -18.26 13.91 -19.72
C ALA A 435 -19.19 14.08 -18.50
N ILE A 436 -19.77 13.00 -17.98
CA ILE A 436 -20.59 13.02 -16.76
C ILE A 436 -19.77 13.47 -15.54
N GLU A 437 -18.55 12.97 -15.38
CA GLU A 437 -17.65 13.35 -14.28
C GLU A 437 -17.25 14.84 -14.33
N LYS A 438 -17.05 15.37 -15.54
CA LYS A 438 -16.75 16.79 -15.78
C LYS A 438 -17.99 17.69 -15.79
N GLU A 439 -19.17 17.14 -15.52
CA GLU A 439 -20.48 17.81 -15.63
C GLU A 439 -20.75 18.42 -17.02
N ASP A 440 -20.11 17.91 -18.08
CA ASP A 440 -20.39 18.27 -19.48
C ASP A 440 -21.61 17.50 -19.99
N ILE A 441 -22.80 18.02 -19.63
CA ILE A 441 -24.09 17.43 -19.99
C ILE A 441 -24.28 17.36 -21.50
N LYS A 442 -23.77 18.35 -22.25
CA LYS A 442 -23.89 18.37 -23.72
C LYS A 442 -23.06 17.25 -24.34
N GLY A 443 -21.79 17.14 -23.96
CA GLY A 443 -20.91 16.07 -24.42
C GLY A 443 -21.47 14.69 -24.05
N ALA A 444 -21.93 14.52 -22.80
CA ALA A 444 -22.56 13.27 -22.37
C ALA A 444 -23.81 12.92 -23.21
N SER A 445 -24.63 13.91 -23.56
CA SER A 445 -25.77 13.70 -24.48
C SER A 445 -25.33 13.26 -25.86
N GLU A 446 -24.30 13.88 -26.44
CA GLU A 446 -23.78 13.51 -27.77
C GLU A 446 -23.28 12.06 -27.80
N TYR A 447 -22.61 11.60 -26.73
CA TYR A 447 -22.18 10.20 -26.63
C TYR A 447 -23.33 9.23 -26.34
N ALA A 448 -24.37 9.66 -25.62
CA ALA A 448 -25.59 8.88 -25.49
C ALA A 448 -26.31 8.75 -26.84
N ASP A 449 -26.34 9.78 -27.69
CA ASP A 449 -26.88 9.72 -29.05
C ASP A 449 -26.10 8.73 -29.93
N LYS A 450 -24.75 8.71 -29.82
CA LYS A 450 -23.92 7.73 -30.54
C LYS A 450 -24.18 6.29 -30.07
N CYS A 451 -24.34 6.09 -28.77
CA CYS A 451 -24.72 4.80 -28.19
C CYS A 451 -26.11 4.37 -28.70
N GLU A 452 -27.08 5.29 -28.73
CA GLU A 452 -28.42 5.06 -29.29
C GLU A 452 -28.39 4.69 -30.77
N ALA A 453 -27.53 5.31 -31.57
CA ALA A 453 -27.37 4.97 -32.98
C ALA A 453 -26.86 3.53 -33.20
N LEU A 454 -26.12 2.96 -32.25
CA LEU A 454 -25.58 1.59 -32.32
C LEU A 454 -26.59 0.55 -31.83
N PHE A 455 -27.23 0.79 -30.69
CA PHE A 455 -28.06 -0.22 -30.01
C PHE A 455 -29.57 0.00 -30.15
N GLY A 456 -29.98 1.21 -30.53
CA GLY A 456 -31.37 1.64 -30.58
C GLY A 456 -31.85 2.24 -29.26
N LYS A 457 -32.90 3.07 -29.35
CA LYS A 457 -33.43 3.88 -28.24
C LYS A 457 -33.98 3.09 -27.04
N GLU A 458 -34.30 1.81 -27.21
CA GLU A 458 -34.89 0.96 -26.17
C GLU A 458 -33.87 -0.04 -25.60
N ASP A 459 -32.61 0.03 -26.03
CA ASP A 459 -31.54 -0.81 -25.46
C ASP A 459 -31.25 -0.45 -24.00
N GLU A 460 -30.86 -1.46 -23.22
CA GLU A 460 -30.63 -1.30 -21.78
C GLU A 460 -29.51 -0.27 -21.49
N GLU A 461 -28.40 -0.32 -22.23
CA GLU A 461 -27.26 0.57 -22.00
C GLU A 461 -27.62 2.02 -22.33
N VAL A 462 -28.35 2.23 -23.43
CA VAL A 462 -28.84 3.54 -23.86
C VAL A 462 -29.78 4.13 -22.82
N LEU A 463 -30.76 3.34 -22.35
CA LEU A 463 -31.71 3.79 -21.33
C LEU A 463 -31.02 4.16 -20.02
N LEU A 464 -30.04 3.37 -19.55
CA LEU A 464 -29.24 3.70 -18.36
C LEU A 464 -28.52 5.04 -18.50
N LYS A 465 -27.85 5.27 -19.65
CA LYS A 465 -27.15 6.55 -19.91
C LYS A 465 -28.12 7.73 -19.97
N ARG A 466 -29.28 7.56 -20.59
CA ARG A 466 -30.30 8.62 -20.67
C ARG A 466 -30.91 8.94 -19.30
N ILE A 467 -31.18 7.92 -18.47
CA ILE A 467 -31.67 8.09 -17.09
C ILE A 467 -30.63 8.88 -16.26
N ASN A 468 -29.36 8.46 -16.30
CA ASN A 468 -28.28 9.15 -15.58
C ASN A 468 -28.12 10.61 -16.04
N LEU A 469 -28.15 10.86 -17.35
CA LEU A 469 -28.08 12.20 -17.93
C LEU A 469 -29.24 13.10 -17.46
N ALA A 470 -30.48 12.58 -17.48
CA ALA A 470 -31.65 13.31 -17.00
C ALA A 470 -31.54 13.63 -15.50
N GLY A 471 -31.03 12.68 -14.69
CA GLY A 471 -30.73 12.88 -13.28
C GLY A 471 -29.69 14.00 -13.04
N LYS A 472 -28.57 13.97 -13.76
CA LYS A 472 -27.51 15.00 -13.69
C LYS A 472 -27.99 16.37 -14.13
N ASN A 473 -28.85 16.44 -15.15
CA ASN A 473 -29.48 17.68 -15.61
C ASN A 473 -30.64 18.16 -14.70
N LYS A 474 -30.88 17.48 -13.56
CA LYS A 474 -32.00 17.74 -12.63
C LYS A 474 -33.38 17.73 -13.32
N ASN A 475 -33.48 17.08 -14.48
CA ASN A 475 -34.73 16.94 -15.22
C ASN A 475 -35.48 15.70 -14.71
N GLN A 476 -36.11 15.89 -13.55
CA GLN A 476 -36.79 14.81 -12.85
C GLN A 476 -37.95 14.20 -13.67
N VAL A 477 -38.65 15.00 -14.47
CA VAL A 477 -39.77 14.54 -15.30
C VAL A 477 -39.28 13.55 -16.35
N GLU A 478 -38.21 13.89 -17.06
CA GLU A 478 -37.66 13.02 -18.11
C GLU A 478 -36.99 11.77 -17.53
N MET A 479 -36.28 11.91 -16.42
CA MET A 479 -35.68 10.77 -15.70
C MET A 479 -36.75 9.74 -15.32
N ILE A 480 -37.88 10.18 -14.76
CA ILE A 480 -38.99 9.30 -14.38
C ILE A 480 -39.59 8.63 -15.62
N ARG A 481 -39.85 9.39 -16.69
CA ARG A 481 -40.41 8.87 -17.95
C ARG A 481 -39.51 7.77 -18.54
N LEU A 482 -38.19 7.99 -18.55
CA LEU A 482 -37.22 7.03 -19.06
C LEU A 482 -37.09 5.80 -18.16
N ALA A 483 -37.06 5.97 -16.84
CA ALA A 483 -37.03 4.86 -15.90
C ALA A 483 -38.30 3.97 -16.01
N GLU A 484 -39.48 4.57 -16.22
CA GLU A 484 -40.72 3.83 -16.45
C GLU A 484 -40.73 3.10 -17.79
N LEU A 485 -40.23 3.74 -18.85
CA LEU A 485 -40.03 3.08 -20.15
C LEU A 485 -39.08 1.90 -20.02
N ALA A 486 -37.95 2.08 -19.34
CA ALA A 486 -36.93 1.06 -19.17
C ALA A 486 -37.45 -0.15 -18.39
N TYR A 487 -38.16 0.08 -17.28
CA TYR A 487 -38.83 -0.99 -16.54
C TYR A 487 -39.90 -1.70 -17.38
N THR A 488 -40.69 -0.96 -18.17
CA THR A 488 -41.74 -1.56 -19.01
C THR A 488 -41.15 -2.48 -20.08
N LYS A 489 -40.01 -2.11 -20.66
CA LYS A 489 -39.33 -2.89 -21.71
C LYS A 489 -38.53 -4.05 -21.14
N HIS A 490 -37.90 -3.83 -19.99
CA HIS A 490 -36.95 -4.76 -19.37
C HIS A 490 -37.29 -4.98 -17.88
N PRO A 491 -38.46 -5.56 -17.55
CA PRO A 491 -38.95 -5.66 -16.17
C PRO A 491 -38.14 -6.62 -15.28
N GLN A 492 -37.21 -7.38 -15.88
CA GLN A 492 -36.32 -8.31 -15.19
C GLN A 492 -34.89 -7.76 -15.02
N ASN A 493 -34.61 -6.54 -15.49
CA ASN A 493 -33.31 -5.89 -15.28
C ASN A 493 -33.29 -5.23 -13.89
N ARG A 494 -32.33 -5.65 -13.05
CA ARG A 494 -32.20 -5.20 -11.66
C ARG A 494 -32.14 -3.68 -11.51
N SER A 495 -31.38 -2.99 -12.36
CA SER A 495 -31.21 -1.53 -12.28
C SER A 495 -32.52 -0.79 -12.58
N PHE A 496 -33.31 -1.26 -13.54
CA PHE A 496 -34.59 -0.63 -13.87
C PHE A 496 -35.68 -0.92 -12.85
N VAL A 497 -35.68 -2.11 -12.26
CA VAL A 497 -36.50 -2.44 -11.09
C VAL A 497 -36.14 -1.50 -9.93
N GLU A 498 -34.85 -1.29 -9.69
CA GLU A 498 -34.35 -0.38 -8.66
C GLU A 498 -34.85 1.05 -8.87
N PHE A 499 -34.66 1.62 -10.07
CA PHE A 499 -35.20 2.94 -10.39
C PHE A 499 -36.71 3.00 -10.20
N LYS A 500 -37.45 2.00 -10.71
CA LYS A 500 -38.91 2.01 -10.65
C LYS A 500 -39.42 1.99 -9.21
N TYR A 501 -38.88 1.13 -8.33
CA TYR A 501 -39.35 1.10 -6.95
C TYR A 501 -38.92 2.35 -6.17
N LEU A 502 -37.71 2.88 -6.40
CA LEU A 502 -37.24 4.10 -5.73
C LEU A 502 -38.12 5.31 -6.10
N ILE A 503 -38.54 5.42 -7.36
CA ILE A 503 -39.49 6.45 -7.81
C ILE A 503 -40.82 6.30 -7.07
N GLU A 504 -41.39 5.10 -7.02
CA GLU A 504 -42.66 4.88 -6.33
C GLU A 504 -42.56 5.16 -4.82
N ASN A 505 -41.52 4.64 -4.15
CA ASN A 505 -41.39 4.76 -2.70
C ASN A 505 -40.96 6.17 -2.25
N ASN A 506 -39.92 6.74 -2.88
CA ASN A 506 -39.28 7.95 -2.37
C ASN A 506 -39.91 9.22 -2.94
N LEU A 507 -40.28 9.22 -4.23
CA LEU A 507 -40.82 10.40 -4.92
C LEU A 507 -42.35 10.46 -4.85
N ARG A 508 -43.03 9.36 -5.19
CA ARG A 508 -44.50 9.30 -5.18
C ARG A 508 -45.08 8.96 -3.81
N LYS A 509 -44.24 8.56 -2.84
CA LYS A 509 -44.66 8.08 -1.51
C LYS A 509 -45.71 6.97 -1.60
N ASN A 510 -45.61 6.14 -2.63
CA ASN A 510 -46.53 5.05 -2.93
C ASN A 510 -45.87 3.70 -2.65
N SER A 511 -45.76 3.36 -1.37
CA SER A 511 -45.15 2.10 -0.93
C SER A 511 -45.89 0.87 -1.47
N LYS A 512 -47.21 0.95 -1.74
CA LYS A 512 -47.96 -0.17 -2.36
C LYS A 512 -47.47 -0.49 -3.77
N ALA A 513 -47.25 0.52 -4.60
CA ALA A 513 -46.71 0.32 -5.95
C ALA A 513 -45.26 -0.17 -5.92
N ALA A 514 -44.43 0.38 -5.02
CA ALA A 514 -43.05 -0.08 -4.84
C ALA A 514 -42.98 -1.56 -4.42
N ILE A 515 -43.82 -1.98 -3.46
CA ILE A 515 -43.95 -3.38 -3.04
C ILE A 515 -44.35 -4.27 -4.21
N ALA A 516 -45.30 -3.84 -5.06
CA ALA A 516 -45.74 -4.64 -6.21
C ALA A 516 -44.60 -4.88 -7.20
N VAL A 517 -43.81 -3.85 -7.51
CA VAL A 517 -42.65 -3.93 -8.41
C VAL A 517 -41.61 -4.92 -7.86
N LEU A 518 -41.23 -4.78 -6.59
CA LEU A 518 -40.24 -5.66 -5.96
C LEU A 518 -40.74 -7.10 -5.85
N LYS A 519 -42.01 -7.31 -5.47
CA LYS A 519 -42.60 -8.65 -5.40
C LYS A 519 -42.61 -9.35 -6.75
N GLU A 520 -42.97 -8.64 -7.81
CA GLU A 520 -42.99 -9.20 -9.16
C GLU A 520 -41.60 -9.65 -9.58
N TYR A 521 -40.59 -8.81 -9.37
CA TYR A 521 -39.20 -9.17 -9.67
C TYR A 521 -38.70 -10.38 -8.84
N LEU A 522 -38.98 -10.38 -7.54
CA LEU A 522 -38.53 -11.42 -6.61
C LEU A 522 -39.29 -12.76 -6.73
N GLN A 523 -40.40 -12.82 -7.48
CA GLN A 523 -41.06 -14.09 -7.81
C GLN A 523 -40.17 -15.00 -8.69
N HIS A 524 -39.27 -14.40 -9.47
CA HIS A 524 -38.49 -15.12 -10.49
C HIS A 524 -36.98 -15.03 -10.28
N ASN A 525 -36.51 -14.17 -9.38
CA ASN A 525 -35.10 -13.90 -9.17
C ASN A 525 -34.74 -13.97 -7.69
N ASP A 526 -33.60 -14.62 -7.39
CA ASP A 526 -32.99 -14.63 -6.08
C ASP A 526 -32.04 -13.42 -5.93
N ASP A 527 -32.56 -12.30 -5.43
CA ASP A 527 -31.81 -11.05 -5.23
C ASP A 527 -32.00 -10.53 -3.80
N TYR A 528 -31.02 -10.81 -2.96
CA TYR A 528 -31.01 -10.39 -1.55
C TYR A 528 -31.09 -8.87 -1.38
N VAL A 529 -30.50 -8.08 -2.28
CA VAL A 529 -30.52 -6.61 -2.18
C VAL A 529 -31.94 -6.10 -2.38
N MET A 530 -32.63 -6.63 -3.39
CA MET A 530 -34.04 -6.28 -3.66
C MET A 530 -34.98 -6.85 -2.59
N ALA A 531 -34.70 -8.04 -2.06
CA ALA A 531 -35.44 -8.61 -0.92
C ALA A 531 -35.31 -7.76 0.34
N LYS A 532 -34.09 -7.28 0.64
CA LYS A 532 -33.82 -6.35 1.74
C LYS A 532 -34.55 -5.02 1.55
N ALA A 533 -34.56 -4.48 0.33
CA ALA A 533 -35.32 -3.26 0.03
C ALA A 533 -36.84 -3.47 0.27
N LEU A 534 -37.39 -4.62 -0.13
CA LEU A 534 -38.79 -4.95 0.13
C LEU A 534 -39.09 -5.08 1.63
N ALA A 535 -38.20 -5.75 2.38
CA ALA A 535 -38.31 -5.85 3.83
C ALA A 535 -38.27 -4.47 4.50
N GLN A 536 -37.37 -3.59 4.07
CA GLN A 536 -37.28 -2.23 4.60
C GLN A 536 -38.57 -1.43 4.37
N ILE A 537 -39.17 -1.50 3.18
CA ILE A 537 -40.46 -0.84 2.91
C ILE A 537 -41.56 -1.38 3.84
N TYR A 538 -41.54 -2.68 4.12
CA TYR A 538 -42.46 -3.26 5.10
C TYR A 538 -42.23 -2.75 6.52
N PHE A 539 -40.98 -2.59 6.94
CA PHE A 539 -40.66 -2.01 8.24
C PHE A 539 -41.12 -0.55 8.33
N ASP A 540 -40.81 0.27 7.32
CA ASP A 540 -41.16 1.70 7.29
C ASP A 540 -42.68 1.93 7.24
N SER A 541 -43.43 1.02 6.63
CA SER A 541 -44.90 1.05 6.58
C SER A 541 -45.59 0.41 7.79
N GLY A 542 -44.83 -0.03 8.80
CA GLY A 542 -45.34 -0.66 10.03
C GLY A 542 -45.80 -2.11 9.86
N SER A 543 -45.63 -2.70 8.67
CA SER A 543 -45.96 -4.11 8.37
C SER A 543 -44.81 -5.05 8.76
N ILE A 544 -44.40 -5.00 10.04
CA ILE A 544 -43.18 -5.63 10.52
C ILE A 544 -43.11 -7.14 10.23
N ASP A 545 -44.21 -7.87 10.44
CA ASP A 545 -44.27 -9.33 10.21
C ASP A 545 -43.99 -9.71 8.75
N ALA A 546 -44.42 -8.88 7.80
CA ALA A 546 -44.16 -9.11 6.38
C ALA A 546 -42.67 -8.91 6.05
N GLY A 547 -42.02 -7.92 6.66
CA GLY A 547 -40.57 -7.71 6.54
C GLY A 547 -39.76 -8.84 7.17
N ILE A 548 -40.14 -9.30 8.37
CA ILE A 548 -39.52 -10.45 9.04
C ILE A 548 -39.65 -11.72 8.19
N LYS A 549 -40.83 -11.98 7.62
CA LYS A 549 -41.07 -13.16 6.78
C LYS A 549 -40.10 -13.23 5.59
N ILE A 550 -39.73 -12.08 5.01
CA ILE A 550 -38.73 -12.03 3.93
C ILE A 550 -37.39 -12.52 4.45
N TYR A 551 -36.86 -11.95 5.52
CA TYR A 551 -35.57 -12.39 6.08
C TYR A 551 -35.57 -13.86 6.54
N LEU A 552 -36.68 -14.38 7.08
CA LEU A 552 -36.79 -15.80 7.39
C LEU A 552 -36.71 -16.67 6.13
N THR A 553 -37.34 -16.26 5.04
CA THR A 553 -37.25 -16.95 3.74
C THR A 553 -35.81 -16.91 3.22
N GLU A 554 -35.13 -15.77 3.34
CA GLU A 554 -33.72 -15.64 2.93
C GLU A 554 -32.80 -16.55 3.77
N ILE A 555 -33.05 -16.72 5.07
CA ILE A 555 -32.31 -17.67 5.93
C ILE A 555 -32.56 -19.12 5.50
N GLU A 556 -33.78 -19.49 5.11
CA GLU A 556 -34.06 -20.84 4.60
C GLU A 556 -33.31 -21.12 3.28
N ASN A 557 -33.19 -20.09 2.44
CA ASN A 557 -32.49 -20.18 1.16
C ASN A 557 -30.96 -20.22 1.34
N ASP A 558 -30.41 -19.33 2.16
CA ASP A 558 -28.98 -19.19 2.47
C ASP A 558 -28.69 -19.16 3.98
N PRO A 559 -28.67 -20.33 4.65
CA PRO A 559 -28.51 -20.40 6.10
C PRO A 559 -27.11 -20.01 6.61
N VAL A 560 -26.12 -19.84 5.72
CA VAL A 560 -24.78 -19.37 6.11
C VAL A 560 -24.67 -17.84 6.16
N GLY A 561 -25.66 -17.10 5.65
CA GLY A 561 -25.68 -15.63 5.65
C GLY A 561 -25.84 -15.02 7.05
N VAL A 562 -24.77 -15.01 7.86
CA VAL A 562 -24.80 -14.62 9.28
C VAL A 562 -25.38 -13.21 9.52
N GLY A 563 -25.13 -12.29 8.59
CA GLY A 563 -25.64 -10.91 8.67
C GLY A 563 -27.17 -10.80 8.73
N ILE A 564 -27.91 -11.79 8.23
CA ILE A 564 -29.38 -11.81 8.29
C ILE A 564 -29.85 -12.12 9.71
N TYR A 565 -29.19 -13.08 10.39
CA TYR A 565 -29.50 -13.45 11.77
C TYR A 565 -29.32 -12.27 12.73
N THR A 566 -28.20 -11.54 12.61
CA THR A 566 -27.93 -10.37 13.46
C THR A 566 -28.88 -9.21 13.16
N SER A 567 -29.22 -8.99 11.88
CA SER A 567 -30.22 -8.00 11.48
C SER A 567 -31.60 -8.31 12.08
N LEU A 568 -32.07 -9.56 11.98
CA LEU A 568 -33.32 -10.01 12.59
C LEU A 568 -33.25 -9.94 14.13
N ALA A 569 -32.13 -10.29 14.74
CA ALA A 569 -31.97 -10.20 16.18
C ALA A 569 -32.13 -8.76 16.69
N LYS A 570 -31.55 -7.79 15.97
CA LYS A 570 -31.73 -6.36 16.29
C LYS A 570 -33.19 -5.93 16.16
N ILE A 571 -33.89 -6.36 15.11
CA ILE A 571 -35.32 -6.08 14.92
C ILE A 571 -36.15 -6.67 16.06
N TYR A 572 -35.98 -7.97 16.36
CA TYR A 572 -36.69 -8.60 17.47
C TYR A 572 -36.35 -7.97 18.83
N GLY A 573 -35.11 -7.51 19.02
CA GLY A 573 -34.70 -6.74 20.19
C GLY A 573 -35.44 -5.40 20.32
N GLN A 574 -35.62 -4.67 19.21
CA GLN A 574 -36.42 -3.42 19.17
C GLN A 574 -37.91 -3.68 19.45
N LEU A 575 -38.42 -4.83 18.99
CA LEU A 575 -39.78 -5.31 19.31
C LEU A 575 -39.90 -5.90 20.72
N GLN A 576 -38.83 -5.89 21.51
CA GLN A 576 -38.73 -6.49 22.84
C GLN A 576 -39.01 -8.01 22.89
N ASN A 577 -38.96 -8.69 21.74
CA ASN A 577 -38.99 -10.15 21.66
C ASN A 577 -37.57 -10.70 21.86
N TYR A 578 -37.09 -10.53 23.09
CA TYR A 578 -35.74 -10.90 23.46
C TYR A 578 -35.41 -12.41 23.30
N PRO A 579 -36.32 -13.36 23.58
CA PRO A 579 -36.04 -14.78 23.36
C PRO A 579 -35.70 -15.09 21.90
N LYS A 580 -36.42 -14.49 20.95
CA LYS A 580 -36.15 -14.71 19.53
C LYS A 580 -34.86 -14.03 19.07
N ALA A 581 -34.59 -12.83 19.57
CA ALA A 581 -33.34 -12.14 19.30
C ALA A 581 -32.12 -12.94 19.78
N GLU A 582 -32.20 -13.52 20.98
CA GLU A 582 -31.13 -14.35 21.53
C GLU A 582 -30.93 -15.64 20.75
N GLU A 583 -32.02 -16.33 20.38
CA GLU A 583 -31.96 -17.53 19.53
C GLU A 583 -31.17 -17.26 18.24
N LEU A 584 -31.42 -16.11 17.61
CA LEU A 584 -30.76 -15.70 16.37
C LEU A 584 -29.28 -15.34 16.58
N LEU A 585 -28.94 -14.62 17.66
CA LEU A 585 -27.53 -14.30 17.98
C LEU A 585 -26.74 -15.57 18.32
N ARG A 586 -27.34 -16.51 19.05
CA ARG A 586 -26.71 -17.81 19.34
C ARG A 586 -26.51 -18.64 18.07
N LYS A 587 -27.44 -18.58 17.11
CA LYS A 587 -27.24 -19.17 15.77
C LYS A 587 -26.09 -18.48 15.02
N ALA A 588 -26.00 -17.16 15.06
CA ALA A 588 -24.89 -16.42 14.46
C ALA A 588 -23.53 -16.83 15.06
N ILE A 589 -23.45 -16.93 16.39
CA ILE A 589 -22.25 -17.39 17.12
C ILE A 589 -21.93 -18.87 16.80
N ALA A 590 -22.95 -19.73 16.65
CA ALA A 590 -22.71 -21.12 16.27
C ALA A 590 -22.11 -21.24 14.85
N ILE A 591 -22.42 -20.30 13.95
CA ILE A 591 -21.83 -20.24 12.60
C ILE A 591 -20.42 -19.64 12.64
N ALA A 592 -20.24 -18.54 13.37
CA ALA A 592 -19.00 -17.76 13.44
C ALA A 592 -18.61 -17.45 14.91
N PRO A 593 -18.06 -18.42 15.66
CA PRO A 593 -17.85 -18.33 17.11
C PRO A 593 -16.70 -17.42 17.54
N TYR A 594 -15.89 -16.92 16.60
CA TYR A 594 -14.75 -16.05 16.90
C TYR A 594 -14.95 -14.62 16.38
N GLN A 595 -16.18 -14.27 16.02
CA GLN A 595 -16.54 -12.92 15.60
C GLN A 595 -16.92 -12.07 16.83
N ALA A 596 -16.02 -11.18 17.25
CA ALA A 596 -16.18 -10.36 18.46
C ALA A 596 -17.50 -9.56 18.49
N SER A 597 -17.96 -9.04 17.35
CA SER A 597 -19.19 -8.25 17.27
C SER A 597 -20.44 -9.03 17.68
N TYR A 598 -20.51 -10.33 17.39
CA TYR A 598 -21.70 -11.14 17.70
C TYR A 598 -21.81 -11.43 19.20
N HIS A 599 -20.67 -11.65 19.87
CA HIS A 599 -20.61 -11.73 21.32
C HIS A 599 -21.01 -10.39 21.97
N SER A 600 -20.57 -9.26 21.41
CA SER A 600 -20.95 -7.93 21.90
C SER A 600 -22.46 -7.67 21.77
N ASP A 601 -23.07 -8.04 20.65
CA ASP A 601 -24.51 -7.91 20.41
C ASP A 601 -25.31 -8.79 21.39
N LEU A 602 -24.87 -10.03 21.62
CA LEU A 602 -25.49 -10.94 22.58
C LEU A 602 -25.37 -10.41 24.01
N ALA A 603 -24.19 -9.89 24.38
CA ALA A 603 -23.96 -9.28 25.69
C ALA A 603 -24.91 -8.10 25.93
N GLN A 604 -25.06 -7.21 24.94
CA GLN A 604 -25.98 -6.08 25.02
C GLN A 604 -27.43 -6.54 25.18
N LEU A 605 -27.87 -7.54 24.41
CA LEU A 605 -29.20 -8.09 24.50
C LEU A 605 -29.48 -8.71 25.89
N LEU A 606 -28.55 -9.51 26.40
CA LEU A 606 -28.65 -10.14 27.72
C LEU A 606 -28.70 -9.10 28.84
N ASN A 607 -27.92 -8.02 28.70
CA ASN A 607 -27.95 -6.91 29.64
C ASN A 607 -29.32 -6.20 29.65
N ASN A 608 -29.90 -5.94 28.48
CA ASN A 608 -31.24 -5.37 28.36
C ASN A 608 -32.34 -6.26 28.96
N GLN A 609 -32.11 -7.59 29.03
CA GLN A 609 -32.97 -8.55 29.73
C GLN A 609 -32.73 -8.62 31.25
N GLY A 610 -31.73 -7.92 31.79
CA GLY A 610 -31.31 -8.04 33.20
C GLY A 610 -30.46 -9.27 33.52
N ARG A 611 -30.05 -10.07 32.52
CA ARG A 611 -29.22 -11.28 32.67
C ARG A 611 -27.73 -10.93 32.75
N LYS A 612 -27.40 -10.21 33.81
CA LYS A 612 -26.10 -9.56 34.05
C LYS A 612 -24.90 -10.50 34.00
N ALA A 613 -24.99 -11.68 34.63
CA ALA A 613 -23.86 -12.62 34.70
C ALA A 613 -23.47 -13.17 33.31
N GLU A 614 -24.47 -13.46 32.46
CA GLU A 614 -24.23 -13.95 31.11
C GLU A 614 -23.72 -12.83 30.20
N ALA A 615 -24.28 -11.62 30.31
CA ALA A 615 -23.77 -10.45 29.59
C ALA A 615 -22.29 -10.18 29.88
N ILE A 616 -21.87 -10.31 31.15
CA ILE A 616 -20.46 -10.17 31.55
C ILE A 616 -19.57 -11.21 30.86
N ALA A 617 -20.01 -12.47 30.77
CA ALA A 617 -19.24 -13.52 30.10
C ALA A 617 -19.05 -13.24 28.61
N GLU A 618 -20.10 -12.80 27.92
CA GLU A 618 -20.07 -12.48 26.48
C GLU A 618 -19.25 -11.21 26.19
N TYR A 619 -19.29 -10.19 27.05
CA TYR A 619 -18.38 -9.04 26.93
C TYR A 619 -16.92 -9.44 27.16
N LYS A 620 -16.63 -10.37 28.07
CA LYS A 620 -15.26 -10.90 28.25
C LYS A 620 -14.76 -11.62 27.00
N MET A 621 -15.59 -12.48 26.41
CA MET A 621 -15.27 -13.12 25.12
C MET A 621 -15.05 -12.10 24.01
N THR A 622 -15.86 -11.04 23.95
CA THR A 622 -15.66 -9.93 23.00
C THR A 622 -14.26 -9.30 23.13
N LEU A 623 -13.79 -9.08 24.36
CA LEU A 623 -12.48 -8.47 24.63
C LEU A 623 -11.31 -9.42 24.43
N GLU A 624 -11.51 -10.73 24.57
CA GLU A 624 -10.52 -11.72 24.17
C GLU A 624 -10.32 -11.72 22.66
N LEU A 625 -11.41 -11.65 21.89
CA LEU A 625 -11.39 -11.66 20.42
C LEU A 625 -11.02 -10.31 19.80
N ASN A 626 -11.35 -9.21 20.46
CA ASN A 626 -11.03 -7.84 20.06
C ASN A 626 -10.71 -6.97 21.29
N PRO A 627 -9.41 -6.82 21.64
CA PRO A 627 -8.97 -6.00 22.76
C PRO A 627 -9.36 -4.52 22.69
N ASN A 628 -9.67 -4.02 21.49
CA ASN A 628 -9.97 -2.62 21.20
C ASN A 628 -11.48 -2.32 21.16
N SER A 629 -12.32 -3.22 21.68
CA SER A 629 -13.77 -2.98 21.80
C SER A 629 -14.10 -2.09 23.02
N TYR A 630 -13.88 -0.77 22.88
CA TYR A 630 -14.15 0.22 23.96
C TYR A 630 -15.60 0.22 24.45
N ILE A 631 -16.55 -0.17 23.59
CA ILE A 631 -17.95 -0.37 23.98
C ILE A 631 -18.05 -1.52 24.98
N ALA A 632 -17.48 -2.69 24.67
CA ALA A 632 -17.50 -3.84 25.56
C ALA A 632 -16.76 -3.55 26.88
N ILE A 633 -15.64 -2.82 26.83
CA ILE A 633 -14.93 -2.38 28.03
C ILE A 633 -15.84 -1.55 28.93
N ARG A 634 -16.44 -0.48 28.39
CA ARG A 634 -17.29 0.43 29.18
C ARG A 634 -18.52 -0.26 29.75
N GLU A 635 -19.20 -1.08 28.96
CA GLU A 635 -20.39 -1.80 29.43
C GLU A 635 -20.04 -2.89 30.45
N LEU A 636 -18.94 -3.63 30.25
CA LEU A 636 -18.45 -4.60 31.23
C LEU A 636 -18.13 -3.93 32.58
N ARG A 637 -17.48 -2.76 32.57
CA ARG A 637 -17.18 -2.01 33.80
C ARG A 637 -18.44 -1.59 34.54
N LYS A 638 -19.43 -1.03 33.83
CA LYS A 638 -20.73 -0.66 34.41
C LYS A 638 -21.40 -1.87 35.04
N LEU A 639 -21.40 -3.02 34.35
CA LEU A 639 -21.98 -4.25 34.88
C LEU A 639 -21.20 -4.75 36.08
N GLU A 640 -19.88 -4.71 36.10
CA GLU A 640 -19.11 -5.14 37.27
C GLU A 640 -19.17 -4.12 38.43
N ASN A 641 -19.98 -3.05 38.32
CA ASN A 641 -20.05 -1.92 39.26
C ASN A 641 -18.67 -1.30 39.53
N LYS A 642 -17.83 -1.29 38.51
CA LYS A 642 -16.48 -0.75 38.57
C LYS A 642 -16.52 0.74 38.29
N LYS A 643 -15.64 1.47 38.96
CA LYS A 643 -15.36 2.89 38.75
C LYS A 643 -15.04 3.18 37.28
N ASP A 644 -15.38 4.35 36.73
CA ASP A 644 -14.92 4.71 35.38
C ASP A 644 -13.38 4.69 35.37
N VAL A 645 -12.77 4.26 34.27
CA VAL A 645 -11.30 4.15 34.23
C VAL A 645 -10.62 5.48 34.44
N PHE A 646 -11.22 6.58 34.00
CA PHE A 646 -10.61 7.89 34.18
C PHE A 646 -10.84 8.50 35.56
N ASP A 647 -11.79 7.97 36.34
CA ASP A 647 -11.95 8.43 37.71
C ASP A 647 -10.77 7.96 38.60
N TYR A 648 -9.94 6.99 38.16
CA TYR A 648 -8.72 6.57 38.88
C TYR A 648 -7.63 7.65 38.88
N PHE A 649 -7.71 8.63 37.97
CA PHE A 649 -6.82 9.78 37.97
C PHE A 649 -7.39 10.88 38.86
N GLU A 650 -6.50 11.66 39.47
CA GLU A 650 -6.91 12.81 40.27
C GLU A 650 -7.61 13.87 39.39
N PRO A 651 -8.76 14.42 39.81
CA PRO A 651 -9.43 15.46 39.05
C PRO A 651 -8.61 16.75 39.06
N TYR A 652 -8.54 17.43 37.91
CA TYR A 652 -7.84 18.71 37.77
C TYR A 652 -8.81 19.89 37.89
N ASP A 653 -8.63 20.75 38.90
CA ASP A 653 -9.43 21.98 39.05
C ASP A 653 -8.90 23.10 38.15
N VAL A 654 -9.44 23.14 36.92
CA VAL A 654 -9.13 24.15 35.91
C VAL A 654 -9.40 25.57 36.43
N GLN A 655 -10.50 25.77 37.17
CA GLN A 655 -10.91 27.10 37.62
C GLN A 655 -9.97 27.63 38.72
N GLN A 656 -9.56 26.75 39.64
CA GLN A 656 -8.55 27.09 40.63
C GLN A 656 -7.19 27.39 39.97
N ALA A 657 -6.78 26.61 38.97
CA ALA A 657 -5.54 26.84 38.25
C ALA A 657 -5.52 28.19 37.52
N VAL A 658 -6.63 28.56 36.86
CA VAL A 658 -6.76 29.87 36.19
C VAL A 658 -6.73 31.01 37.21
N ARG A 659 -7.42 30.88 38.36
CA ARG A 659 -7.38 31.90 39.42
C ARG A 659 -6.00 32.08 40.04
N ASN A 660 -5.25 30.98 40.18
CA ASN A 660 -3.90 30.99 40.73
C ASN A 660 -2.83 31.30 39.66
N ALA A 661 -3.22 31.48 38.40
CA ALA A 661 -2.27 31.64 37.30
C ALA A 661 -1.45 32.92 37.48
N PRO A 662 -0.11 32.84 37.45
CA PRO A 662 0.77 34.00 37.61
C PRO A 662 0.44 35.15 36.64
N ALA A 663 0.75 36.38 37.05
CA ALA A 663 0.67 37.54 36.17
C ALA A 663 1.75 37.46 35.07
N ALA A 664 1.48 38.06 33.90
CA ALA A 664 2.44 38.07 32.79
C ALA A 664 3.79 38.69 33.16
N SER A 665 3.82 39.64 34.10
CA SER A 665 5.05 40.25 34.61
C SER A 665 6.00 39.27 35.33
N ALA A 666 5.53 38.08 35.72
CA ALA A 666 6.38 37.04 36.31
C ALA A 666 7.18 36.26 35.25
N TYR A 667 6.80 36.37 33.97
CA TYR A 667 7.40 35.68 32.83
C TYR A 667 7.63 36.68 31.68
N PRO A 668 8.48 37.71 31.88
CA PRO A 668 8.64 38.81 30.93
C PRO A 668 9.22 38.39 29.57
N ASP A 669 9.92 37.25 29.53
CA ASP A 669 10.59 36.71 28.35
C ASP A 669 9.76 35.63 27.62
N ASP A 670 8.59 35.24 28.17
CA ASP A 670 7.75 34.17 27.61
C ASP A 670 6.43 34.73 27.06
N ASN A 671 5.93 34.10 26.00
CA ASN A 671 4.70 34.53 25.32
C ASN A 671 3.45 33.80 25.80
N VAL A 672 3.64 32.59 26.35
CA VAL A 672 2.59 31.70 26.86
C VAL A 672 3.13 30.99 28.10
N LEU A 673 2.26 30.80 29.09
CA LEU A 673 2.55 29.97 30.27
C LEU A 673 1.64 28.75 30.25
N ILE A 674 2.22 27.55 30.22
CA ILE A 674 1.43 26.33 30.36
C ILE A 674 1.12 26.10 31.84
N LEU A 675 -0.16 26.20 32.19
CA LEU A 675 -0.62 25.97 33.56
C LEU A 675 -0.68 24.47 33.86
N ASN A 676 -1.13 23.66 32.89
CA ASN A 676 -1.05 22.20 32.95
C ASN A 676 -1.03 21.59 31.57
N GLU A 677 -0.15 20.62 31.37
CA GLU A 677 -0.19 19.67 30.27
C GLU A 677 -0.23 18.26 30.87
N SER A 678 -1.27 17.49 30.56
CA SER A 678 -1.44 16.16 31.11
C SER A 678 -1.89 15.13 30.09
N THR A 679 -1.24 13.98 30.07
CA THR A 679 -1.72 12.79 29.35
C THR A 679 -2.01 11.66 30.33
N GLN A 680 -3.22 11.09 30.21
CA GLN A 680 -3.71 9.97 30.99
C GLN A 680 -3.93 8.78 30.05
N ALA A 681 -3.03 7.81 30.03
CA ALA A 681 -3.15 6.59 29.26
C ALA A 681 -3.70 5.44 30.11
N VAL A 682 -4.58 4.64 29.54
CA VAL A 682 -5.15 3.43 30.16
C VAL A 682 -4.81 2.23 29.29
N ILE A 683 -4.23 1.18 29.88
CA ILE A 683 -3.92 -0.08 29.21
C ILE A 683 -4.71 -1.22 29.86
N TYR A 684 -5.62 -1.81 29.10
CA TYR A 684 -6.55 -2.82 29.57
C TYR A 684 -5.92 -4.22 29.65
N PRO A 685 -6.57 -5.19 30.33
CA PRO A 685 -6.03 -6.54 30.45
C PRO A 685 -5.71 -7.23 29.12
N GLY A 686 -6.47 -6.93 28.06
CA GLY A 686 -6.26 -7.44 26.69
C GLY A 686 -5.20 -6.68 25.87
N GLY A 687 -4.65 -5.59 26.40
CA GLY A 687 -3.63 -4.75 25.74
C GLY A 687 -4.17 -3.59 24.90
N GLY A 688 -5.50 -3.51 24.68
CA GLY A 688 -6.11 -2.31 24.12
C GLY A 688 -5.87 -1.08 25.00
N SER A 689 -5.92 0.12 24.42
CA SER A 689 -5.55 1.34 25.14
C SER A 689 -6.27 2.60 24.69
N GLU A 690 -6.62 3.45 25.65
CA GLU A 690 -7.20 4.77 25.39
C GLU A 690 -6.46 5.85 26.19
N GLU A 691 -6.51 7.08 25.69
CA GLU A 691 -5.79 8.20 26.27
C GLU A 691 -6.73 9.39 26.45
N ARG A 692 -6.49 10.21 27.47
CA ARG A 692 -7.10 11.54 27.62
C ARG A 692 -5.98 12.56 27.76
N HIS A 693 -6.02 13.56 26.90
CA HIS A 693 -5.07 14.66 26.84
C HIS A 693 -5.75 15.93 27.33
N LEU A 694 -5.02 16.75 28.07
CA LEU A 694 -5.47 18.05 28.56
C LEU A 694 -4.35 19.07 28.43
N MET A 695 -4.71 20.24 27.91
CA MET A 695 -3.84 21.40 27.74
C MET A 695 -4.54 22.63 28.32
N LEU A 696 -3.90 23.29 29.29
CA LEU A 696 -4.33 24.58 29.83
C LEU A 696 -3.18 25.58 29.71
N ALA A 697 -3.35 26.59 28.85
CA ALA A 697 -2.31 27.57 28.54
C ALA A 697 -2.82 29.00 28.77
N LYS A 698 -2.02 29.86 29.41
CA LYS A 698 -2.32 31.28 29.60
C LYS A 698 -1.57 32.14 28.59
N ILE A 699 -2.28 33.03 27.92
CA ILE A 699 -1.72 33.97 26.94
C ILE A 699 -1.09 35.15 27.68
N LEU A 700 0.21 35.39 27.50
CA LEU A 700 0.93 36.42 28.26
C LEU A 700 1.09 37.74 27.49
N ASN A 701 1.15 37.69 26.16
CA ASN A 701 1.33 38.85 25.29
C ASN A 701 0.76 38.62 23.88
N THR A 702 0.87 39.63 23.00
CA THR A 702 0.35 39.59 21.63
C THR A 702 0.97 38.48 20.78
N SER A 703 2.26 38.17 20.97
CA SER A 703 2.88 37.06 20.23
C SER A 703 2.32 35.71 20.64
N GLY A 704 1.98 35.54 21.93
CA GLY A 704 1.27 34.35 22.40
C GLY A 704 -0.12 34.25 21.80
N LEU A 705 -0.86 35.35 21.75
CA LEU A 705 -2.18 35.43 21.13
C LEU A 705 -2.14 34.99 19.66
N ASP A 706 -1.20 35.54 18.87
CA ASP A 706 -1.06 35.22 17.46
C ASP A 706 -0.75 33.74 17.22
N GLY A 707 0.04 33.12 18.10
CA GLY A 707 0.44 31.72 18.01
C GLY A 707 -0.58 30.70 18.55
N TRP A 708 -1.54 31.13 19.38
CA TRP A 708 -2.46 30.23 20.10
C TRP A 708 -3.95 30.46 19.80
N LYS A 709 -4.28 31.34 18.86
CA LYS A 709 -5.65 31.48 18.34
C LYS A 709 -6.16 30.20 17.65
N GLU A 710 -5.25 29.32 17.24
CA GLU A 710 -5.52 28.03 16.60
C GLU A 710 -4.76 26.92 17.35
N TYR A 711 -5.38 25.75 17.48
CA TYR A 711 -4.80 24.55 18.07
C TYR A 711 -5.26 23.33 17.29
N ALA A 712 -4.36 22.37 17.06
CA ALA A 712 -4.69 21.10 16.44
C ALA A 712 -4.51 19.97 17.46
N ALA A 713 -5.58 19.22 17.73
CA ALA A 713 -5.47 18.00 18.53
C ALA A 713 -4.58 16.98 17.79
N SER A 714 -3.54 16.49 18.47
CA SER A 714 -2.59 15.54 17.87
C SER A 714 -3.21 14.15 17.82
N VAL A 715 -3.59 13.70 16.61
CA VAL A 715 -4.23 12.40 16.37
C VAL A 715 -3.42 11.61 15.34
N LYS A 716 -3.12 10.35 15.63
CA LYS A 716 -2.48 9.42 14.68
C LYS A 716 -3.52 8.73 13.78
N ASN A 717 -3.10 8.25 12.61
CA ASN A 717 -4.00 7.55 11.67
C ASN A 717 -4.52 6.19 12.18
N TRP A 718 -3.99 5.66 13.29
CA TRP A 718 -4.49 4.50 14.02
C TRP A 718 -5.28 4.87 15.29
N GLN A 719 -5.72 6.13 15.42
CA GLN A 719 -6.46 6.64 16.55
C GLN A 719 -7.78 7.31 16.14
N ASN A 720 -8.83 7.02 16.90
CA ASN A 720 -10.08 7.77 16.85
C ASN A 720 -10.06 8.78 17.98
N TYR A 721 -10.75 9.91 17.83
CA TYR A 721 -10.71 10.98 18.82
C TYR A 721 -12.11 11.50 19.16
N ILE A 722 -12.21 12.11 20.34
CA ILE A 722 -13.36 12.90 20.78
C ILE A 722 -12.80 14.16 21.46
N ILE A 723 -13.17 15.35 20.98
CA ILE A 723 -12.92 16.61 21.70
C ILE A 723 -13.96 16.71 22.82
N GLU A 724 -13.52 16.67 24.08
CA GLU A 724 -14.39 16.76 25.26
C GLU A 724 -14.65 18.23 25.64
N ASP A 725 -13.61 19.06 25.61
CA ASP A 725 -13.69 20.50 25.88
C ASP A 725 -12.73 21.27 24.97
N ALA A 726 -13.17 22.43 24.50
CA ALA A 726 -12.35 23.40 23.79
C ALA A 726 -12.94 24.79 24.05
N GLU A 727 -12.27 25.59 24.89
CA GLU A 727 -12.82 26.87 25.37
C GLU A 727 -11.73 27.88 25.71
N VAL A 728 -12.08 29.16 25.58
CA VAL A 728 -11.36 30.29 26.17
C VAL A 728 -11.95 30.58 27.54
N ILE A 729 -11.10 30.63 28.56
CA ILE A 729 -11.45 31.02 29.92
C ILE A 729 -10.95 32.44 30.15
N LYS A 730 -11.90 33.36 30.31
CA LYS A 730 -11.65 34.79 30.55
C LYS A 730 -11.13 35.02 31.97
N SER A 731 -10.49 36.17 32.19
CA SER A 731 -10.00 36.60 33.50
C SER A 731 -11.07 36.68 34.60
N ASN A 732 -12.33 36.93 34.24
CA ASN A 732 -13.48 36.92 35.16
C ASN A 732 -14.07 35.51 35.40
N GLY A 733 -13.49 34.47 34.79
CA GLY A 733 -13.93 33.07 34.88
C GLY A 733 -15.01 32.67 33.86
N SER A 734 -15.49 33.58 33.00
CA SER A 734 -16.44 33.21 31.94
C SER A 734 -15.77 32.35 30.87
N LYS A 735 -16.55 31.46 30.26
CA LYS A 735 -16.10 30.52 29.22
C LYS A 735 -16.69 30.91 27.87
N VAL A 736 -15.86 30.90 26.84
CA VAL A 736 -16.26 31.07 25.45
C VAL A 736 -15.90 29.80 24.70
N PRO A 737 -16.85 29.06 24.11
CA PRO A 737 -16.54 27.84 23.37
C PRO A 737 -15.73 28.16 22.11
N ALA A 738 -14.79 27.29 21.78
CA ALA A 738 -14.04 27.36 20.52
C ALA A 738 -14.86 26.79 19.35
N GLU A 739 -14.51 27.19 18.13
CA GLU A 739 -15.02 26.55 16.91
C GLU A 739 -14.17 25.31 16.59
N VAL A 740 -14.81 24.16 16.39
CA VAL A 740 -14.12 22.88 16.16
C VAL A 740 -14.52 22.32 14.80
N ASN A 741 -13.53 22.04 13.96
CA ASN A 741 -13.70 21.30 12.71
C ASN A 741 -12.66 20.17 12.65
N GLU A 742 -13.12 18.93 12.78
CA GLU A 742 -12.27 17.76 12.95
C GLU A 742 -11.29 17.93 14.14
N THR A 743 -9.98 17.92 13.88
CA THR A 743 -8.93 18.12 14.88
C THR A 743 -8.52 19.59 15.05
N GLN A 744 -9.01 20.49 14.19
CA GLN A 744 -8.68 21.91 14.20
C GLN A 744 -9.64 22.66 15.14
N ILE A 745 -9.06 23.46 16.04
CA ILE A 745 -9.76 24.21 17.07
C ILE A 745 -9.38 25.68 16.93
N VAL A 746 -10.37 26.56 16.81
CA VAL A 746 -10.19 28.01 16.66
C VAL A 746 -10.80 28.73 17.86
N PHE A 747 -9.97 29.45 18.60
CA PHE A 747 -10.37 30.20 19.79
C PHE A 747 -10.82 31.61 19.41
N THR A 748 -12.10 31.75 19.10
CA THR A 748 -12.68 33.06 18.80
C THR A 748 -12.69 33.93 20.05
N ASN A 749 -12.46 35.24 19.85
CA ASN A 749 -12.44 36.22 20.94
C ASN A 749 -11.38 35.95 22.04
N LEU A 750 -10.23 35.35 21.69
CA LEU A 750 -9.08 35.20 22.59
C LEU A 750 -8.35 36.54 22.79
N GLU A 751 -8.01 36.87 24.03
CA GLU A 751 -7.30 38.11 24.39
C GLU A 751 -6.06 37.82 25.27
N VAL A 752 -5.16 38.80 25.37
CA VAL A 752 -4.01 38.71 26.29
C VAL A 752 -4.50 38.63 27.74
N GLY A 753 -3.99 37.64 28.48
CA GLY A 753 -4.39 37.35 29.86
C GLY A 753 -5.41 36.22 30.00
N ASP A 754 -6.07 35.83 28.91
CA ASP A 754 -7.00 34.69 28.89
C ASP A 754 -6.26 33.36 28.94
N CYS A 755 -6.99 32.29 29.26
CA CYS A 755 -6.51 30.92 29.18
C CYS A 755 -7.24 30.14 28.08
N VAL A 756 -6.50 29.33 27.34
CA VAL A 756 -7.01 28.32 26.42
C VAL A 756 -7.07 26.99 27.16
N PHE A 757 -8.22 26.31 27.13
CA PHE A 757 -8.40 24.98 27.68
C PHE A 757 -8.88 24.01 26.60
N VAL A 758 -8.14 22.92 26.43
CA VAL A 758 -8.49 21.83 25.52
C VAL A 758 -8.39 20.52 26.28
N ARG A 759 -9.40 19.67 26.14
CA ARG A 759 -9.39 18.29 26.61
C ARG A 759 -9.97 17.38 25.54
N TYR A 760 -9.27 16.29 25.22
CA TYR A 760 -9.72 15.33 24.21
C TYR A 760 -9.30 13.91 24.58
N LYS A 761 -10.05 12.95 24.05
CA LYS A 761 -9.84 11.52 24.26
C LYS A 761 -9.43 10.85 22.95
N LEU A 762 -8.48 9.92 23.02
CA LEU A 762 -8.02 9.09 21.92
C LEU A 762 -8.31 7.60 22.19
N TYR A 763 -8.71 6.88 21.15
CA TYR A 763 -8.95 5.43 21.17
C TYR A 763 -8.01 4.77 20.16
N ASN A 764 -7.10 3.91 20.62
CA ASN A 764 -6.14 3.22 19.74
C ASN A 764 -6.80 2.04 19.02
N TYR A 765 -6.58 1.86 17.72
CA TYR A 765 -7.15 0.75 16.93
C TYR A 765 -6.12 0.05 16.03
N SER A 766 -4.87 -0.01 16.47
CA SER A 766 -3.83 -0.82 15.86
C SER A 766 -4.33 -2.25 15.54
N GLN A 767 -3.83 -2.82 14.45
CA GLN A 767 -4.29 -4.11 13.92
C GLN A 767 -3.22 -5.21 14.06
N GLY A 768 -3.65 -6.47 13.91
CA GLY A 768 -2.76 -7.64 13.98
C GLY A 768 -1.98 -7.70 15.30
N GLN A 769 -0.69 -8.05 15.23
CA GLN A 769 0.18 -8.13 16.40
C GLN A 769 0.34 -6.82 17.21
N LEU A 770 0.04 -5.65 16.62
CA LEU A 770 0.08 -4.37 17.33
C LEU A 770 -1.21 -4.05 18.08
N ALA A 771 -2.30 -4.80 17.86
CA ALA A 771 -3.61 -4.51 18.43
C ALA A 771 -3.64 -4.54 19.97
N ASN A 772 -2.71 -5.27 20.59
CA ASN A 772 -2.55 -5.39 22.03
C ASN A 772 -1.22 -4.78 22.54
N LYS A 773 -0.69 -3.78 21.80
CA LYS A 773 0.55 -3.08 22.12
C LYS A 773 0.27 -1.59 22.28
N PHE A 774 1.07 -0.95 23.13
CA PHE A 774 1.04 0.48 23.43
C PHE A 774 2.46 1.02 23.41
N TRP A 775 2.65 2.23 22.88
CA TRP A 775 3.91 2.97 22.92
C TRP A 775 3.60 4.46 22.84
N ASP A 776 4.38 5.28 23.54
CA ASP A 776 4.18 6.72 23.57
C ASP A 776 5.46 7.47 24.04
N SER A 777 5.52 8.77 23.78
CA SER A 777 6.54 9.68 24.30
C SER A 777 5.94 10.99 24.78
N PHE A 778 6.48 11.52 25.89
CA PHE A 778 6.00 12.76 26.52
C PHE A 778 7.15 13.67 26.94
N TYR A 779 7.07 14.96 26.61
CA TYR A 779 8.11 15.95 26.89
C TYR A 779 7.85 16.61 28.26
N PHE A 780 8.76 16.40 29.22
CA PHE A 780 8.70 17.09 30.52
C PHE A 780 9.42 18.45 30.53
N SER A 781 10.09 18.81 29.44
CA SER A 781 10.73 20.12 29.23
C SER A 781 10.60 20.52 27.76
N HIS A 782 10.11 21.72 27.49
CA HIS A 782 9.86 22.22 26.14
C HIS A 782 10.12 23.74 26.06
N GLY A 783 9.83 24.37 24.91
CA GLY A 783 10.10 25.79 24.69
C GLY A 783 9.25 26.78 25.51
N TYR A 784 8.20 26.30 26.19
CA TYR A 784 7.36 27.11 27.09
C TYR A 784 7.68 26.82 28.56
N PRO A 785 7.44 27.78 29.47
CA PRO A 785 7.44 27.51 30.90
C PRO A 785 6.16 26.75 31.30
N TYR A 786 6.30 25.83 32.26
CA TYR A 786 5.20 25.03 32.79
C TYR A 786 5.08 25.19 34.29
N ILE A 787 3.88 25.46 34.78
CA ILE A 787 3.56 25.32 36.21
C ILE A 787 3.50 23.83 36.57
N LYS A 788 2.88 23.03 35.72
CA LYS A 788 2.76 21.58 35.90
C LYS A 788 2.76 20.86 34.56
N SER A 789 3.48 19.75 34.47
CA SER A 789 3.35 18.77 33.40
C SER A 789 3.30 17.37 34.01
N GLU A 790 2.40 16.53 33.50
CA GLU A 790 2.16 15.21 34.07
C GLU A 790 1.86 14.15 33.00
N TYR A 791 2.38 12.96 33.24
CA TYR A 791 2.09 11.79 32.42
C TYR A 791 1.66 10.67 33.33
N SER A 792 0.56 10.00 33.01
CA SER A 792 0.01 8.93 33.82
C SER A 792 -0.32 7.72 32.97
N VAL A 793 0.06 6.52 33.46
CA VAL A 793 -0.35 5.26 32.84
C VAL A 793 -1.03 4.37 33.86
N LEU A 794 -2.31 4.09 33.62
CA LEU A 794 -3.11 3.14 34.38
C LEU A 794 -3.05 1.78 33.69
N ALA A 795 -2.18 0.89 34.19
CA ALA A 795 -1.89 -0.40 33.58
C ALA A 795 -2.63 -1.53 34.29
N ALA A 796 -3.33 -2.40 33.57
CA ALA A 796 -3.87 -3.62 34.16
C ALA A 796 -2.75 -4.46 34.78
N ARG A 797 -3.01 -5.16 35.90
CA ARG A 797 -1.97 -5.89 36.66
C ARG A 797 -1.19 -6.93 35.85
N ASN A 798 -1.77 -7.46 34.77
CA ASN A 798 -1.14 -8.42 33.87
C ASN A 798 -0.32 -7.77 32.74
N GLN A 799 -0.35 -6.44 32.61
CA GLN A 799 0.36 -5.70 31.58
C GLN A 799 1.72 -5.21 32.10
N LYS A 800 2.78 -5.58 31.38
CA LYS A 800 4.14 -5.14 31.69
C LYS A 800 4.45 -3.85 30.93
N ILE A 801 4.87 -2.82 31.65
CA ILE A 801 5.28 -1.53 31.08
C ILE A 801 6.79 -1.36 31.20
N TYR A 802 7.40 -0.91 30.11
CA TYR A 802 8.77 -0.42 30.05
C TYR A 802 8.74 1.09 29.90
N TYR A 803 9.57 1.81 30.66
CA TYR A 803 9.70 3.26 30.53
C TYR A 803 11.14 3.70 30.77
N LYS A 804 11.52 4.82 30.13
CA LYS A 804 12.87 5.39 30.22
C LYS A 804 12.87 6.87 29.86
N PHE A 805 13.65 7.67 30.58
CA PHE A 805 13.87 9.07 30.22
C PHE A 805 15.10 9.24 29.32
N SER A 806 15.05 10.23 28.42
CA SER A 806 16.18 10.58 27.54
C SER A 806 17.30 11.35 28.26
N GLN A 807 16.99 12.08 29.35
CA GLN A 807 17.98 12.90 30.09
C GLN A 807 18.01 12.59 31.58
N LYS A 808 16.97 13.01 32.32
CA LYS A 808 16.90 12.95 33.77
C LYS A 808 15.69 12.14 34.19
N ASP A 809 15.96 11.04 34.88
CA ASP A 809 14.89 10.17 35.39
C ASP A 809 14.02 10.93 36.41
N ILE A 810 12.70 10.84 36.19
CA ILE A 810 11.68 11.16 37.17
C ILE A 810 11.07 9.83 37.59
N ALA A 811 11.15 9.47 38.87
CA ALA A 811 10.53 8.24 39.35
C ALA A 811 8.99 8.41 39.37
N PRO A 812 8.22 7.45 38.86
CA PRO A 812 6.77 7.51 38.97
C PRO A 812 6.34 7.30 40.42
N VAL A 813 5.35 8.06 40.86
CA VAL A 813 4.54 7.65 42.01
C VAL A 813 3.66 6.50 41.55
N LYS A 814 3.74 5.37 42.26
CA LYS A 814 2.96 4.18 41.95
C LYS A 814 1.82 4.03 42.94
N THR A 815 0.61 3.95 42.42
CA THR A 815 -0.59 3.70 43.22
C THR A 815 -1.23 2.40 42.77
N GLU A 816 -1.40 1.47 43.71
CA GLU A 816 -2.06 0.20 43.44
C GLU A 816 -3.56 0.32 43.69
N SER A 817 -4.36 -0.32 42.84
CA SER A 817 -5.75 -0.62 43.08
C SER A 817 -5.99 -2.12 42.82
N ASP A 818 -7.23 -2.57 43.05
CA ASP A 818 -7.59 -3.98 42.86
C ASP A 818 -7.40 -4.46 41.40
N GLU A 819 -7.50 -3.55 40.43
CA GLU A 819 -7.46 -3.88 38.98
C GLU A 819 -6.22 -3.36 38.26
N PHE A 820 -5.64 -2.26 38.76
CA PHE A 820 -4.64 -1.49 38.03
C PHE A 820 -3.45 -1.11 38.90
N LEU A 821 -2.34 -0.84 38.21
CA LEU A 821 -1.19 -0.14 38.76
C LEU A 821 -1.07 1.19 38.00
N LEU A 822 -1.30 2.29 38.71
CA LEU A 822 -1.11 3.65 38.19
C LEU A 822 0.35 4.04 38.34
N TYR A 823 0.98 4.44 37.24
CA TYR A 823 2.28 5.12 37.23
C TYR A 823 2.02 6.59 36.94
N HIS A 824 2.44 7.48 37.83
CA HIS A 824 2.22 8.92 37.70
C HIS A 824 3.55 9.67 37.79
N TRP A 825 3.95 10.32 36.70
CA TRP A 825 5.11 11.19 36.60
C TRP A 825 4.65 12.64 36.60
N VAL A 826 5.27 13.48 37.43
CA VAL A 826 4.96 14.91 37.53
C VAL A 826 6.24 15.73 37.52
N ASN A 827 6.24 16.82 36.77
CA ASN A 827 7.22 17.90 36.88
C ASN A 827 6.49 19.21 37.20
N GLN A 828 7.11 20.08 38.00
CA GLN A 828 6.51 21.34 38.43
C GLN A 828 7.48 22.50 38.27
N ASN A 829 6.94 23.68 37.95
CA ASN A 829 7.69 24.92 37.78
C ASN A 829 8.90 24.75 36.85
N GLN A 830 8.67 24.08 35.72
CA GLN A 830 9.69 23.87 34.71
C GLN A 830 9.89 25.17 33.93
N PRO A 831 11.09 25.78 33.95
CA PRO A 831 11.37 26.94 33.11
C PRO A 831 11.37 26.55 31.63
N SER A 832 11.14 27.53 30.77
CA SER A 832 11.25 27.36 29.32
C SER A 832 12.65 26.91 28.92
N LEU A 833 12.71 25.93 28.02
CA LEU A 833 13.94 25.53 27.36
C LEU A 833 14.32 26.62 26.36
N GLN A 834 15.37 27.37 26.69
CA GLN A 834 15.88 28.43 25.84
C GLN A 834 16.64 27.84 24.65
N TYR A 835 16.24 28.23 23.43
CA TYR A 835 16.95 27.82 22.23
C TYR A 835 18.36 28.43 22.21
N GLU A 836 19.36 27.58 22.02
CA GLU A 836 20.76 27.99 21.85
C GLU A 836 21.19 27.73 20.40
N ASP A 837 21.84 28.71 19.75
CA ASP A 837 22.32 28.55 18.37
C ASP A 837 23.06 27.23 18.19
N LYS A 838 22.64 26.41 17.22
CA LYS A 838 23.21 25.09 16.87
C LYS A 838 23.22 24.06 18.00
N MET A 839 22.25 24.13 18.91
CA MET A 839 21.96 23.01 19.81
C MET A 839 21.46 21.78 19.00
N PRO A 840 21.62 20.56 19.53
CA PRO A 840 20.98 19.36 18.98
C PRO A 840 19.45 19.48 18.92
N PRO A 841 18.76 18.59 18.17
CA PRO A 841 17.30 18.53 18.14
C PRO A 841 16.68 18.40 19.53
N LEU A 842 15.42 18.81 19.66
CA LEU A 842 14.73 18.84 20.94
C LEU A 842 14.73 17.48 21.66
N ASP A 843 14.50 16.37 20.96
CA ASP A 843 14.54 15.01 21.53
C ASP A 843 15.86 14.65 22.22
N ASP A 844 16.97 15.29 21.82
CA ASP A 844 18.30 15.06 22.38
C ASP A 844 18.65 15.98 23.54
N VAL A 845 17.86 17.02 23.79
CA VAL A 845 18.10 18.01 24.86
C VAL A 845 16.97 18.08 25.89
N ALA A 846 15.75 17.79 25.49
CA ALA A 846 14.58 17.77 26.35
C ALA A 846 14.57 16.50 27.20
N ASN A 847 13.99 16.61 28.38
CA ASN A 847 13.70 15.47 29.22
C ASN A 847 12.42 14.77 28.72
N VAL A 848 12.58 13.78 27.85
CA VAL A 848 11.47 13.03 27.26
C VAL A 848 11.29 11.70 27.99
N LEU A 849 10.07 11.39 28.43
CA LEU A 849 9.66 10.08 28.90
C LEU A 849 9.24 9.25 27.69
N ASN A 850 9.81 8.05 27.53
CA ASN A 850 9.36 7.05 26.58
C ASN A 850 8.70 5.90 27.34
N VAL A 851 7.55 5.41 26.87
CA VAL A 851 6.80 4.31 27.48
C VAL A 851 6.38 3.30 26.42
N THR A 852 6.46 2.00 26.69
CA THR A 852 6.03 0.96 25.75
C THR A 852 5.64 -0.36 26.45
N THR A 853 4.77 -1.14 25.81
CA THR A 853 4.50 -2.55 26.11
C THR A 853 5.11 -3.49 25.05
N ILE A 854 5.77 -2.94 24.03
CA ILE A 854 6.54 -3.72 23.06
C ILE A 854 7.77 -4.32 23.77
N PRO A 855 7.98 -5.64 23.68
CA PRO A 855 8.98 -6.32 24.50
C PRO A 855 10.42 -5.96 24.14
N ASP A 856 10.73 -5.88 22.85
CA ASP A 856 12.08 -5.66 22.32
C ASP A 856 12.03 -5.20 20.85
N TRP A 857 13.21 -4.86 20.30
CA TRP A 857 13.35 -4.46 18.90
C TRP A 857 13.23 -5.63 17.92
N SER A 858 13.39 -6.88 18.37
CA SER A 858 13.19 -8.06 17.52
C SER A 858 11.72 -8.21 17.13
N PHE A 859 10.79 -7.88 18.03
CA PHE A 859 9.37 -7.79 17.71
C PHE A 859 9.10 -6.83 16.54
N ILE A 860 9.67 -5.61 16.59
CA ILE A 860 9.47 -4.60 15.54
C ILE A 860 10.11 -5.03 14.21
N SER A 861 11.33 -5.58 14.26
CA SER A 861 12.01 -6.12 13.08
C SER A 861 11.18 -7.23 12.41
N ASN A 862 10.67 -8.18 13.19
CA ASN A 862 9.90 -9.30 12.65
C ASN A 862 8.54 -8.85 12.11
N TRP A 863 7.84 -7.97 12.83
CA TRP A 863 6.58 -7.40 12.39
C TRP A 863 6.74 -6.59 11.09
N TYR A 864 7.77 -5.76 10.97
CA TYR A 864 7.99 -4.99 9.74
C TYR A 864 8.49 -5.87 8.59
N ASN A 865 9.30 -6.91 8.88
CA ASN A 865 9.69 -7.91 7.89
C ASN A 865 8.46 -8.61 7.30
N ASP A 866 7.53 -9.08 8.14
CA ASP A 866 6.27 -9.68 7.71
C ASP A 866 5.49 -8.74 6.78
N LEU A 867 5.41 -7.47 7.15
CA LEU A 867 4.71 -6.44 6.41
C LEU A 867 5.36 -6.14 5.03
N ALA A 868 6.69 -6.16 4.92
CA ALA A 868 7.40 -5.73 3.71
C ALA A 868 7.90 -6.88 2.81
N SER A 869 8.30 -8.03 3.37
CA SER A 869 9.05 -9.06 2.65
C SER A 869 8.27 -9.69 1.50
N ALA A 870 6.97 -9.86 1.68
CA ALA A 870 6.07 -10.42 0.68
C ALA A 870 5.73 -9.41 -0.43
N LYS A 871 5.69 -8.11 -0.12
CA LYS A 871 5.61 -7.03 -1.13
C LYS A 871 6.86 -6.97 -2.01
N ALA A 872 8.02 -7.35 -1.48
CA ALA A 872 9.29 -7.38 -2.21
C ALA A 872 9.48 -8.59 -3.15
N LYS A 873 8.42 -9.37 -3.46
CA LYS A 873 8.51 -10.47 -4.45
C LYS A 873 8.60 -9.88 -5.87
N PRO A 874 9.50 -10.37 -6.76
CA PRO A 874 9.62 -9.86 -8.13
C PRO A 874 8.40 -10.17 -9.02
N ALA A 875 7.65 -9.13 -9.40
CA ALA A 875 6.59 -9.19 -10.41
C ALA A 875 7.14 -9.08 -11.86
N TYR A 876 6.26 -9.17 -12.86
CA TYR A 876 6.63 -9.08 -14.29
C TYR A 876 7.48 -7.86 -14.62
N GLU A 877 6.98 -6.68 -14.25
CA GLU A 877 7.67 -5.41 -14.50
C GLU A 877 9.05 -5.36 -13.85
N VAL A 878 9.21 -5.97 -12.67
CA VAL A 878 10.50 -6.03 -11.97
C VAL A 878 11.47 -6.92 -12.73
N LYS A 879 11.05 -8.12 -13.15
CA LYS A 879 11.92 -9.05 -13.90
C LYS A 879 12.33 -8.47 -15.24
N GLU A 880 11.40 -7.83 -15.94
CA GLU A 880 11.68 -7.13 -17.20
C GLU A 880 12.66 -5.98 -16.97
N ALA A 881 12.42 -5.12 -15.99
CA ALA A 881 13.32 -4.03 -15.63
C ALA A 881 14.71 -4.54 -15.28
N VAL A 882 14.83 -5.60 -14.48
CA VAL A 882 16.13 -6.22 -14.13
C VAL A 882 16.82 -6.80 -15.35
N SER A 883 16.09 -7.48 -16.23
CA SER A 883 16.64 -8.01 -17.50
C SER A 883 17.20 -6.90 -18.39
N VAL A 884 16.47 -5.78 -18.52
CA VAL A 884 16.93 -4.60 -19.27
C VAL A 884 18.14 -3.93 -18.60
N VAL A 885 18.11 -3.75 -17.28
CA VAL A 885 19.16 -3.06 -16.50
C VAL A 885 20.47 -3.87 -16.44
N LEU A 886 20.36 -5.19 -16.31
CA LEU A 886 21.51 -6.09 -16.16
C LEU A 886 21.91 -6.80 -17.46
N GLY A 887 21.17 -6.60 -18.55
CA GLY A 887 21.43 -7.19 -19.85
C GLY A 887 22.83 -6.88 -20.41
N GLY A 888 23.31 -7.77 -21.29
CA GLY A 888 24.61 -7.70 -21.96
C GLY A 888 25.42 -8.99 -21.87
N GLU A 889 26.43 -9.13 -22.73
CA GLU A 889 27.25 -10.36 -22.84
C GLU A 889 28.29 -10.53 -21.71
N ARG A 890 28.58 -9.46 -20.96
CA ARG A 890 29.58 -9.47 -19.89
C ARG A 890 28.98 -9.90 -18.55
N LYS A 891 29.67 -10.81 -17.85
CA LYS A 891 29.37 -11.16 -16.45
C LYS A 891 29.68 -9.98 -15.51
N LEU A 892 28.68 -9.54 -14.74
CA LEU A 892 28.78 -8.46 -13.76
C LEU A 892 29.08 -9.02 -12.36
N THR A 893 29.87 -8.27 -11.58
CA THR A 893 30.02 -8.48 -10.13
C THR A 893 28.75 -8.06 -9.39
N ASP A 894 28.57 -8.51 -8.14
CA ASP A 894 27.37 -8.17 -7.38
C ASP A 894 27.30 -6.67 -7.03
N THR A 895 28.45 -6.02 -6.83
CA THR A 895 28.50 -4.56 -6.69
C THR A 895 28.10 -3.84 -7.98
N GLU A 896 28.58 -4.28 -9.15
CA GLU A 896 28.19 -3.67 -10.44
C GLU A 896 26.68 -3.84 -10.71
N LYS A 897 26.10 -4.99 -10.37
CA LYS A 897 24.64 -5.19 -10.47
C LYS A 897 23.88 -4.23 -9.54
N ALA A 898 24.29 -4.14 -8.27
CA ALA A 898 23.66 -3.27 -7.29
C ALA A 898 23.71 -1.80 -7.73
N GLU A 899 24.85 -1.34 -8.24
CA GLU A 899 25.03 0.04 -8.72
C GLU A 899 24.17 0.33 -9.96
N ARG A 900 24.03 -0.61 -10.90
CA ARG A 900 23.12 -0.46 -12.05
C ARG A 900 21.66 -0.36 -11.64
N ILE A 901 21.22 -1.20 -10.70
CA ILE A 901 19.86 -1.15 -10.14
C ILE A 901 19.62 0.19 -9.43
N TYR A 902 20.56 0.60 -8.57
CA TYR A 902 20.51 1.88 -7.87
C TYR A 902 20.37 3.06 -8.84
N ASN A 903 21.23 3.10 -9.87
CA ASN A 903 21.22 4.16 -10.88
C ASN A 903 19.94 4.14 -11.72
N TYR A 904 19.39 2.97 -12.02
CA TYR A 904 18.10 2.86 -12.70
C TYR A 904 16.98 3.49 -11.88
N ILE A 905 16.83 3.11 -10.60
CA ILE A 905 15.77 3.61 -9.73
C ILE A 905 15.88 5.14 -9.57
N THR A 906 17.04 5.63 -9.18
CA THR A 906 17.29 7.06 -8.93
C THR A 906 17.28 7.93 -10.20
N SER A 907 17.25 7.34 -11.40
CA SER A 907 17.09 8.08 -12.67
C SER A 907 15.65 8.06 -13.20
N ASN A 908 14.87 7.04 -12.83
CA ASN A 908 13.58 6.78 -13.46
C ASN A 908 12.38 6.93 -12.51
N ILE A 909 12.61 6.97 -11.21
CA ILE A 909 11.58 7.11 -10.18
C ILE A 909 11.70 8.48 -9.51
N THR A 910 10.57 9.16 -9.34
CA THR A 910 10.47 10.45 -8.65
C THR A 910 10.06 10.21 -7.20
N TYR A 911 10.89 10.66 -6.25
CA TYR A 911 10.56 10.61 -4.84
C TYR A 911 9.36 11.52 -4.52
N SER A 912 8.38 11.01 -3.77
CA SER A 912 7.19 11.79 -3.38
C SER A 912 6.69 11.41 -1.99
N SER A 913 6.97 12.25 -1.00
CA SER A 913 6.52 12.09 0.39
C SER A 913 5.12 12.67 0.60
N VAL A 914 4.08 11.97 0.13
CA VAL A 914 2.67 12.42 0.25
C VAL A 914 1.88 11.49 1.18
N PRO A 915 1.56 11.91 2.42
CA PRO A 915 0.93 11.05 3.43
C PRO A 915 -0.43 10.45 3.06
N PHE A 916 -1.24 11.12 2.22
CA PHE A 916 -2.60 10.66 1.90
C PHE A 916 -2.69 9.59 0.79
N ARG A 917 -1.61 9.37 0.02
CA ARG A 917 -1.64 8.40 -1.09
C ARG A 917 -1.52 6.94 -0.61
N GLN A 918 -1.11 6.71 0.64
CA GLN A 918 -0.47 5.46 1.08
C GLN A 918 -0.68 5.19 2.57
N SER A 919 -0.58 3.93 3.00
CA SER A 919 -0.28 3.61 4.41
C SER A 919 1.11 4.15 4.78
N GLY A 920 1.24 4.73 5.97
CA GLY A 920 2.55 5.20 6.47
C GLY A 920 3.57 4.08 6.67
N LEU A 921 3.12 2.82 6.74
CA LEU A 921 3.94 1.67 7.10
C LEU A 921 4.11 0.68 5.95
N ILE A 922 3.04 0.39 5.20
CA ILE A 922 2.99 -0.66 4.16
C ILE A 922 3.53 -0.14 2.82
N PRO A 923 4.60 -0.72 2.24
CA PRO A 923 5.13 -0.31 0.95
C PRO A 923 4.21 -0.70 -0.21
N GLN A 924 4.27 0.05 -1.31
CA GLN A 924 3.64 -0.31 -2.57
C GLN A 924 4.23 -1.58 -3.16
N ASN A 925 3.47 -2.20 -4.05
CA ASN A 925 4.04 -3.23 -4.93
C ASN A 925 5.10 -2.59 -5.85
N PRO A 926 6.32 -3.15 -5.94
CA PRO A 926 7.37 -2.70 -6.87
C PRO A 926 6.91 -2.46 -8.31
N SER A 927 5.96 -3.26 -8.84
CA SER A 927 5.41 -3.03 -10.18
C SER A 927 4.64 -1.72 -10.30
N ALA A 928 3.90 -1.34 -9.25
CA ALA A 928 3.19 -0.06 -9.20
C ALA A 928 4.17 1.12 -9.17
N VAL A 929 5.29 1.00 -8.44
CA VAL A 929 6.35 2.01 -8.40
C VAL A 929 6.96 2.19 -9.80
N LEU A 930 7.26 1.10 -10.50
CA LEU A 930 7.78 1.14 -11.89
C LEU A 930 6.78 1.76 -12.88
N ASN A 931 5.50 1.43 -12.76
CA ASN A 931 4.46 1.92 -13.65
C ASN A 931 4.14 3.40 -13.43
N THR A 932 4.02 3.83 -12.18
CA THR A 932 3.72 5.23 -11.83
C THR A 932 4.94 6.14 -11.88
N ARG A 933 6.15 5.56 -11.81
CA ARG A 933 7.43 6.27 -11.67
C ARG A 933 7.49 7.17 -10.45
N ILE A 934 6.72 6.85 -9.41
CA ILE A 934 6.64 7.61 -8.17
C ILE A 934 6.69 6.65 -6.97
N GLY A 935 7.45 7.00 -5.94
CA GLY A 935 7.48 6.25 -4.68
C GLY A 935 8.04 7.08 -3.53
N ASP A 936 7.70 6.71 -2.30
CA ASP A 936 8.36 7.23 -1.10
C ASP A 936 9.52 6.32 -0.65
N CYS A 937 10.08 6.56 0.54
CA CYS A 937 11.32 5.91 1.00
C CYS A 937 11.19 4.39 1.14
N LYS A 938 10.05 3.90 1.65
CA LYS A 938 9.78 2.46 1.76
C LYS A 938 9.50 1.84 0.40
N ASP A 939 8.88 2.58 -0.52
CA ASP A 939 8.57 2.10 -1.87
C ASP A 939 9.82 1.88 -2.72
N VAL A 940 10.71 2.88 -2.78
CA VAL A 940 11.95 2.79 -3.57
C VAL A 940 12.93 1.77 -2.97
N SER A 941 12.96 1.65 -1.63
CA SER A 941 13.76 0.64 -0.93
C SER A 941 13.21 -0.78 -1.16
N THR A 942 11.89 -0.95 -1.17
CA THR A 942 11.24 -2.23 -1.48
C THR A 942 11.40 -2.61 -2.96
N LEU A 943 11.36 -1.63 -3.87
CA LEU A 943 11.67 -1.83 -5.29
C LEU A 943 13.12 -2.29 -5.47
N PHE A 944 14.09 -1.60 -4.85
CA PHE A 944 15.48 -2.03 -4.89
C PHE A 944 15.64 -3.44 -4.33
N LEU A 945 15.04 -3.75 -3.18
CA LEU A 945 15.08 -5.08 -2.58
C LEU A 945 14.54 -6.15 -3.53
N SER A 946 13.42 -5.89 -4.20
CA SER A 946 12.82 -6.80 -5.18
C SER A 946 13.74 -7.02 -6.40
N MET A 947 14.29 -5.94 -6.97
CA MET A 947 15.25 -6.02 -8.07
C MET A 947 16.56 -6.73 -7.66
N ALA A 948 17.05 -6.49 -6.45
CA ALA A 948 18.25 -7.10 -5.90
C ALA A 948 18.06 -8.62 -5.70
N LYS A 949 16.90 -9.04 -5.19
CA LYS A 949 16.54 -10.47 -5.07
C LYS A 949 16.52 -11.16 -6.43
N GLU A 950 15.91 -10.55 -7.44
CA GLU A 950 15.92 -11.07 -8.82
C GLU A 950 17.35 -11.15 -9.39
N ALA A 951 18.22 -10.19 -9.04
CA ALA A 951 19.62 -10.18 -9.45
C ALA A 951 20.55 -11.13 -8.66
N GLY A 952 20.02 -11.82 -7.65
CA GLY A 952 20.77 -12.71 -6.76
C GLY A 952 21.64 -12.00 -5.70
N ILE A 953 21.31 -10.75 -5.37
CA ILE A 953 22.04 -9.93 -4.39
C ILE A 953 21.38 -10.05 -3.02
N ASN A 954 22.18 -10.30 -1.98
CA ASN A 954 21.69 -10.29 -0.60
C ASN A 954 21.40 -8.85 -0.16
N ALA A 955 20.12 -8.53 0.04
CA ALA A 955 19.62 -7.22 0.41
C ALA A 955 18.51 -7.34 1.47
N GLN A 956 18.40 -6.32 2.31
CA GLN A 956 17.37 -6.22 3.34
C GLN A 956 16.99 -4.75 3.60
N LEU A 957 15.78 -4.53 4.11
CA LEU A 957 15.34 -3.18 4.50
C LEU A 957 15.99 -2.77 5.82
N VAL A 958 16.09 -1.46 6.02
CA VAL A 958 16.58 -0.84 7.24
C VAL A 958 15.66 0.33 7.57
N LEU A 959 15.04 0.29 8.75
CA LEU A 959 14.27 1.41 9.25
C LEU A 959 15.21 2.43 9.89
N VAL A 960 14.96 3.71 9.63
CA VAL A 960 15.81 4.82 10.04
C VAL A 960 14.99 5.86 10.80
N ASN A 961 15.51 6.30 11.94
CA ASN A 961 15.12 7.57 12.56
C ASN A 961 16.26 8.55 12.33
N THR A 962 16.04 9.51 11.43
CA THR A 962 17.09 10.46 11.00
C THR A 962 17.66 11.25 12.18
N LYS A 963 18.94 11.62 12.11
CA LYS A 963 19.63 12.40 13.15
C LYS A 963 18.87 13.68 13.53
N ASN A 964 18.19 14.30 12.57
CA ASN A 964 17.40 15.52 12.77
C ASN A 964 16.17 15.31 13.70
N ALA A 965 15.72 14.07 13.88
CA ALA A 965 14.67 13.70 14.84
C ALA A 965 15.24 13.32 16.23
N GLY A 966 16.55 13.48 16.43
CA GLY A 966 17.25 13.17 17.68
C GLY A 966 17.77 11.73 17.73
N VAL A 967 19.03 11.58 18.15
CA VAL A 967 19.69 10.27 18.31
C VAL A 967 19.26 9.52 19.57
N LYS A 968 18.63 10.22 20.52
CA LYS A 968 18.05 9.69 21.77
C LYS A 968 16.54 9.45 21.69
N ALA A 969 15.89 9.69 20.54
CA ALA A 969 14.46 9.43 20.39
C ALA A 969 14.10 7.93 20.43
N MET A 970 15.04 7.03 20.13
CA MET A 970 14.80 5.59 20.01
C MET A 970 15.38 4.78 21.19
N VAL A 971 15.14 5.22 22.43
CA VAL A 971 15.67 4.56 23.65
C VAL A 971 14.89 3.32 24.08
N LEU A 972 13.65 3.14 23.60
CA LEU A 972 12.79 1.98 23.85
C LEU A 972 12.10 1.53 22.55
N PRO A 973 11.75 0.24 22.41
CA PRO A 973 11.05 -0.29 21.24
C PRO A 973 9.76 0.49 20.89
N SER A 974 9.73 1.01 19.68
CA SER A 974 8.59 1.75 19.10
C SER A 974 8.57 1.61 17.57
N ILE A 975 7.51 2.09 16.94
CA ILE A 975 7.41 2.16 15.46
C ILE A 975 7.76 3.55 14.90
N ASN A 976 8.36 4.44 15.70
CA ASN A 976 8.58 5.85 15.36
C ASN A 976 9.77 6.09 14.41
N PHE A 977 9.94 5.24 13.40
CA PHE A 977 10.91 5.45 12.33
C PHE A 977 10.33 6.43 11.30
N ASN A 978 11.17 7.33 10.79
CA ASN A 978 10.76 8.38 9.83
C ASN A 978 11.31 8.17 8.42
N HIS A 979 12.13 7.15 8.20
CA HIS A 979 12.78 6.88 6.93
C HIS A 979 13.11 5.39 6.73
N CYS A 980 13.36 4.97 5.49
CA CYS A 980 13.65 3.57 5.13
C CYS A 980 14.71 3.49 4.02
N ILE A 981 15.74 2.68 4.24
CA ILE A 981 16.88 2.49 3.33
C ILE A 981 17.16 0.99 3.10
N VAL A 982 18.17 0.67 2.28
CA VAL A 982 18.56 -0.72 2.02
C VAL A 982 19.95 -1.02 2.55
N LYS A 983 20.13 -2.18 3.18
CA LYS A 983 21.42 -2.80 3.45
C LYS A 983 21.67 -3.92 2.45
N ILE A 984 22.87 -3.96 1.89
CA ILE A 984 23.32 -5.01 0.96
C ILE A 984 24.63 -5.64 1.43
N ASN A 985 24.85 -6.89 1.05
CA ASN A 985 26.15 -7.54 1.15
C ASN A 985 26.62 -7.91 -0.26
N THR A 986 27.61 -7.18 -0.78
CA THR A 986 28.20 -7.44 -2.10
C THR A 986 29.71 -7.59 -1.97
N ASP A 987 30.26 -8.63 -2.62
CA ASP A 987 31.68 -8.96 -2.58
C ASP A 987 32.25 -9.09 -1.15
N GLY A 988 31.43 -9.63 -0.22
CA GLY A 988 31.80 -9.84 1.19
C GLY A 988 31.86 -8.57 2.05
N ARG A 989 31.32 -7.44 1.57
CA ARG A 989 31.28 -6.17 2.30
C ARG A 989 29.85 -5.67 2.47
N GLU A 990 29.51 -5.34 3.70
CA GLU A 990 28.25 -4.66 4.06
C GLU A 990 28.27 -3.22 3.53
N ARG A 991 27.19 -2.81 2.86
CA ARG A 991 26.96 -1.44 2.41
C ARG A 991 25.51 -1.06 2.70
N TYR A 992 25.27 0.24 2.79
CA TYR A 992 23.94 0.82 2.94
C TYR A 992 23.68 1.75 1.76
N LEU A 993 22.43 1.83 1.31
CA LEU A 993 22.01 2.58 0.13
C LEU A 993 20.82 3.48 0.46
N GLU A 994 21.01 4.78 0.26
CA GLU A 994 19.97 5.80 0.31
C GLU A 994 19.38 6.03 -1.08
N LEU A 995 18.07 5.85 -1.25
CA LEU A 995 17.40 5.80 -2.56
C LEU A 995 16.48 6.98 -2.85
N THR A 996 16.34 7.95 -1.93
CA THR A 996 15.39 9.07 -2.08
C THR A 996 15.97 10.29 -2.76
N SER A 997 17.30 10.37 -2.89
CA SER A 997 17.97 11.42 -3.66
C SER A 997 18.38 10.92 -5.04
N ASN A 998 17.90 11.61 -6.08
CA ASN A 998 18.29 11.32 -7.47
C ASN A 998 19.73 11.74 -7.79
N TYR A 999 20.40 12.45 -6.87
CA TYR A 999 21.73 13.02 -7.09
C TYR A 999 22.81 12.35 -6.24
N LEU A 1000 22.41 11.70 -5.13
CA LEU A 1000 23.34 11.08 -4.21
C LEU A 1000 24.03 9.86 -4.87
N PRO A 1001 25.35 9.71 -4.76
CA PRO A 1001 26.04 8.59 -5.39
C PRO A 1001 25.84 7.28 -4.63
N PHE A 1002 26.06 6.16 -5.32
CA PHE A 1002 25.97 4.82 -4.74
C PHE A 1002 26.80 4.71 -3.44
N SER A 1003 26.19 4.18 -2.38
CA SER A 1003 26.82 4.01 -1.06
C SER A 1003 27.39 5.33 -0.50
N SER A 1004 26.62 6.42 -0.57
CA SER A 1004 26.94 7.73 0.02
C SER A 1004 25.76 8.22 0.88
N PHE A 1005 26.03 9.15 1.79
CA PHE A 1005 25.03 9.69 2.72
C PHE A 1005 25.23 11.19 2.88
N SER A 1006 24.13 11.90 3.04
CA SER A 1006 24.13 13.29 3.52
C SER A 1006 24.53 13.36 4.99
N GLU A 1007 24.96 14.54 5.44
CA GLU A 1007 25.34 14.75 6.84
C GLU A 1007 24.15 14.59 7.81
N GLY A 1008 22.91 14.81 7.34
CA GLY A 1008 21.69 14.58 8.11
C GLY A 1008 21.36 13.11 8.36
N GLU A 1009 21.95 12.19 7.58
CA GLU A 1009 21.73 10.74 7.66
C GLU A 1009 22.82 10.04 8.46
N ILE A 1010 24.06 10.53 8.40
CA ILE A 1010 25.17 9.97 9.17
C ILE A 1010 24.86 10.08 10.67
N ASN A 1011 25.11 9.00 11.41
CA ASN A 1011 24.76 8.80 12.82
C ASN A 1011 23.25 8.72 13.14
N SER A 1012 22.39 8.54 12.14
CA SER A 1012 20.96 8.26 12.37
C SER A 1012 20.76 6.91 13.07
N ALA A 1013 19.72 6.78 13.88
CA ALA A 1013 19.36 5.53 14.54
C ALA A 1013 18.76 4.56 13.52
N ILE A 1014 19.27 3.33 13.44
CA ILE A 1014 18.83 2.33 12.45
C ILE A 1014 18.45 1.00 13.09
N LEU A 1015 17.47 0.33 12.49
CA LEU A 1015 17.07 -1.04 12.80
C LEU A 1015 17.12 -1.89 11.53
N ASP A 1016 17.98 -2.91 11.54
CA ASP A 1016 18.08 -3.91 10.47
C ASP A 1016 16.82 -4.81 10.46
N ILE A 1017 16.21 -5.02 9.28
CA ILE A 1017 15.01 -5.85 9.09
C ILE A 1017 15.37 -7.12 8.32
N ASP A 1018 15.50 -8.26 9.02
CA ASP A 1018 15.96 -9.52 8.40
C ASP A 1018 15.15 -10.76 8.75
N GLY A 1019 14.09 -10.61 9.56
CA GLY A 1019 13.18 -11.70 9.93
C GLY A 1019 13.82 -12.85 10.69
N THR A 1020 15.03 -12.66 11.26
CA THR A 1020 15.75 -13.70 12.00
C THR A 1020 15.37 -13.72 13.49
N ALA A 1021 15.59 -14.87 14.14
CA ALA A 1021 15.42 -15.01 15.58
C ALA A 1021 16.50 -14.30 16.41
N GLU A 1022 17.47 -13.64 15.77
CA GLU A 1022 18.54 -12.93 16.47
C GLU A 1022 18.00 -11.68 17.19
N ALA A 1023 18.53 -11.42 18.38
CA ALA A 1023 18.20 -10.23 19.15
C ALA A 1023 18.58 -8.97 18.36
N LYS A 1024 17.63 -8.04 18.20
CA LYS A 1024 17.84 -6.77 17.50
C LYS A 1024 18.05 -5.63 18.49
N SER A 1025 18.78 -4.63 18.04
CA SER A 1025 19.02 -3.39 18.77
C SER A 1025 19.20 -2.24 17.78
N ILE A 1026 18.96 -1.02 18.25
CA ILE A 1026 19.31 0.19 17.50
C ILE A 1026 20.82 0.26 17.29
N LYS A 1027 21.22 0.59 16.06
CA LYS A 1027 22.60 0.93 15.67
C LYS A 1027 22.62 2.37 15.15
N TYR A 1028 23.81 2.89 14.84
CA TYR A 1028 23.98 4.23 14.28
C TYR A 1028 24.68 4.16 12.91
N LEU A 1029 24.11 4.84 11.91
CA LEU A 1029 24.55 4.75 10.51
C LEU A 1029 25.85 5.52 10.25
N ASP A 1030 26.99 4.85 10.26
CA ASP A 1030 28.27 5.39 9.76
C ASP A 1030 29.15 4.25 9.18
N PRO A 1031 28.76 3.67 8.03
CA PRO A 1031 29.45 2.50 7.51
C PRO A 1031 30.80 2.89 6.88
N LYS A 1032 31.87 2.16 7.19
CA LYS A 1032 33.22 2.38 6.63
C LYS A 1032 33.30 2.29 5.10
N THR A 1033 32.30 1.68 4.47
CA THR A 1033 32.19 1.55 3.02
C THR A 1033 31.58 2.75 2.34
N ARG A 1034 31.07 3.75 3.09
CA ARG A 1034 30.54 4.97 2.49
C ARG A 1034 31.63 5.76 1.79
N LYS A 1035 31.26 6.51 0.76
CA LYS A 1035 32.14 7.54 0.22
C LYS A 1035 32.26 8.69 1.24
N ILE A 1036 33.47 9.23 1.35
CA ILE A 1036 33.77 10.35 2.24
C ILE A 1036 33.33 11.65 1.55
N ASN A 1037 32.49 12.43 2.24
CA ASN A 1037 32.02 13.73 1.81
C ASN A 1037 33.22 14.69 1.84
N SER A 1038 33.71 15.07 0.65
CA SER A 1038 34.93 15.86 0.57
C SER A 1038 34.90 16.94 -0.49
N ILE A 1039 35.68 17.99 -0.22
CA ILE A 1039 35.81 19.16 -1.06
C ILE A 1039 37.30 19.41 -1.29
N LEU A 1040 37.71 19.49 -2.55
CA LEU A 1040 39.09 19.78 -2.93
C LEU A 1040 39.10 21.01 -3.83
N ARG A 1041 39.95 21.98 -3.52
CA ARG A 1041 40.08 23.22 -4.27
C ARG A 1041 41.52 23.49 -4.67
N ASN A 1042 41.69 23.93 -5.90
CA ASN A 1042 42.95 24.49 -6.38
C ASN A 1042 42.68 25.90 -6.90
N THR A 1043 43.24 26.88 -6.22
CA THR A 1043 42.98 28.30 -6.46
C THR A 1043 44.26 28.94 -6.95
N PHE A 1044 44.23 29.60 -8.10
CA PHE A 1044 45.34 30.41 -8.59
C PHE A 1044 44.94 31.88 -8.53
N VAL A 1045 45.76 32.68 -7.85
CA VAL A 1045 45.49 34.10 -7.63
C VAL A 1045 46.62 34.92 -8.23
N SER A 1046 46.28 35.84 -9.13
CA SER A 1046 47.20 36.85 -9.66
C SER A 1046 46.72 38.25 -9.30
N ILE A 1047 47.67 39.16 -9.10
CA ILE A 1047 47.39 40.55 -8.77
C ILE A 1047 47.52 41.40 -10.05
N GLU A 1048 46.43 42.05 -10.44
CA GLU A 1048 46.36 42.97 -11.58
C GLU A 1048 46.01 44.37 -11.06
N GLN A 1049 47.01 45.23 -10.91
CA GLN A 1049 46.89 46.53 -10.23
C GLN A 1049 46.40 46.35 -8.79
N GLU A 1050 45.23 46.89 -8.42
CA GLU A 1050 44.61 46.75 -7.10
C GLU A 1050 43.59 45.59 -7.02
N ASN A 1051 43.42 44.84 -8.12
CA ASN A 1051 42.45 43.76 -8.23
C ASN A 1051 43.09 42.38 -8.02
N LEU A 1052 42.33 41.46 -7.45
CA LEU A 1052 42.65 40.04 -7.46
C LEU A 1052 41.92 39.35 -8.59
N VAL A 1053 42.65 38.63 -9.44
CA VAL A 1053 42.08 37.72 -10.44
C VAL A 1053 42.25 36.30 -9.92
N VAL A 1054 41.12 35.65 -9.67
CA VAL A 1054 41.06 34.32 -9.05
C VAL A 1054 40.58 33.30 -10.08
N ASN A 1055 41.33 32.22 -10.24
CA ASN A 1055 40.94 31.05 -11.03
C ASN A 1055 40.88 29.84 -10.10
N GLU A 1056 39.69 29.33 -9.88
CA GLU A 1056 39.41 28.30 -8.90
C GLU A 1056 38.91 27.02 -9.60
N ARG A 1057 39.52 25.89 -9.24
CA ARG A 1057 39.06 24.57 -9.63
C ARG A 1057 38.59 23.80 -8.41
N ASN A 1058 37.31 23.52 -8.37
CA ASN A 1058 36.64 22.77 -7.32
C ASN A 1058 36.43 21.32 -7.76
N VAL A 1059 36.60 20.39 -6.83
CA VAL A 1059 36.13 19.00 -6.90
C VAL A 1059 35.28 18.75 -5.67
N ARG A 1060 34.00 18.46 -5.88
CA ARG A 1060 33.09 18.00 -4.83
C ARG A 1060 32.90 16.49 -4.99
N VAL A 1061 32.91 15.76 -3.87
CA VAL A 1061 32.79 14.29 -3.85
C VAL A 1061 31.64 13.89 -2.93
N ALA A 1062 30.87 12.86 -3.32
CA ALA A 1062 29.73 12.31 -2.56
C ALA A 1062 28.60 13.34 -2.34
N ALA A 1063 28.10 13.55 -1.12
CA ALA A 1063 26.96 14.44 -0.86
C ALA A 1063 27.20 15.90 -1.32
N PRO A 1064 28.38 16.52 -1.10
CA PRO A 1064 28.70 17.83 -1.70
C PRO A 1064 28.56 17.88 -3.23
N ALA A 1065 28.84 16.79 -3.95
CA ALA A 1065 28.64 16.72 -5.39
C ALA A 1065 27.15 16.68 -5.74
N ALA A 1066 26.36 15.92 -4.96
CA ALA A 1066 24.91 15.81 -5.11
C ALA A 1066 24.21 17.15 -4.90
N TYR A 1067 24.55 17.89 -3.83
CA TYR A 1067 23.96 19.19 -3.54
C TYR A 1067 24.20 20.21 -4.65
N LEU A 1068 25.43 20.24 -5.19
CA LEU A 1068 25.75 21.17 -6.27
C LEU A 1068 25.04 20.78 -7.57
N ARG A 1069 24.79 19.49 -7.83
CA ARG A 1069 23.92 19.07 -8.95
C ARG A 1069 22.49 19.52 -8.76
N GLU A 1070 21.91 19.25 -7.60
CA GLU A 1070 20.54 19.66 -7.28
C GLU A 1070 20.36 21.18 -7.45
N ALA A 1071 21.34 21.97 -6.98
CA ALA A 1071 21.29 23.42 -7.05
C ALA A 1071 21.47 24.02 -8.46
N TYR A 1072 22.15 23.35 -9.40
CA TYR A 1072 22.53 23.94 -10.69
C TYR A 1072 22.05 23.19 -11.94
N LEU A 1073 21.75 21.89 -11.87
CA LEU A 1073 21.49 21.05 -13.04
C LEU A 1073 20.33 21.58 -13.90
N ASN A 1074 19.21 21.94 -13.27
CA ASN A 1074 18.00 22.35 -13.98
C ASN A 1074 17.92 23.86 -14.26
N LEU A 1075 18.99 24.62 -13.95
CA LEU A 1075 19.05 26.06 -14.23
C LEU A 1075 19.56 26.34 -15.65
N SER A 1076 19.07 27.42 -16.25
CA SER A 1076 19.65 27.97 -17.48
C SER A 1076 21.08 28.45 -17.24
N VAL A 1077 21.91 28.55 -18.27
CA VAL A 1077 23.31 29.05 -18.14
C VAL A 1077 23.33 30.42 -17.45
N LYS A 1078 22.44 31.34 -17.85
CA LYS A 1078 22.32 32.67 -17.25
C LYS A 1078 21.95 32.62 -15.77
N ASP A 1079 21.05 31.72 -15.38
CA ASP A 1079 20.65 31.58 -13.97
C ASP A 1079 21.74 30.91 -13.13
N ARG A 1080 22.50 29.96 -13.72
CA ARG A 1080 23.70 29.39 -13.08
C ARG A 1080 24.73 30.48 -12.80
N GLU A 1081 25.03 31.33 -13.79
CA GLU A 1081 25.95 32.46 -13.65
C GLU A 1081 25.43 33.48 -12.63
N LYS A 1082 24.15 33.86 -12.70
CA LYS A 1082 23.52 34.76 -11.73
C LYS A 1082 23.62 34.22 -10.30
N ARG A 1083 23.23 32.97 -10.07
CA ARG A 1083 23.30 32.33 -8.76
C ARG A 1083 24.74 32.26 -8.23
N MET A 1084 25.71 31.94 -9.10
CA MET A 1084 27.12 31.96 -8.72
C MET A 1084 27.64 33.38 -8.42
N GLN A 1085 27.25 34.38 -9.23
CA GLN A 1085 27.58 35.78 -8.99
C GLN A 1085 27.00 36.29 -7.66
N GLU A 1086 25.78 35.88 -7.31
CA GLU A 1086 25.17 36.18 -6.01
C GLU A 1086 25.93 35.50 -4.86
N ALA A 1087 26.33 34.23 -5.03
CA ALA A 1087 27.13 33.50 -4.03
C ALA A 1087 28.52 34.14 -3.83
N LEU A 1088 29.19 34.52 -4.91
CA LEU A 1088 30.46 35.26 -4.86
C LEU A 1088 30.28 36.63 -4.21
N GLY A 1089 29.20 37.36 -4.53
CA GLY A 1089 28.92 38.67 -3.94
C GLY A 1089 28.68 38.63 -2.42
N LYS A 1090 28.14 37.52 -1.89
CA LYS A 1090 28.02 37.28 -0.45
C LYS A 1090 29.37 37.03 0.22
N SER A 1091 30.30 36.39 -0.48
CA SER A 1091 31.63 36.04 0.04
C SER A 1091 32.64 37.19 -0.13
N PHE A 1092 32.51 37.94 -1.22
CA PHE A 1092 33.39 39.01 -1.65
C PHE A 1092 32.55 40.15 -2.28
N GLN A 1093 32.39 41.26 -1.56
CA GLN A 1093 31.44 42.34 -1.90
C GLN A 1093 31.63 42.94 -3.30
N SER A 1094 32.87 42.98 -3.81
CA SER A 1094 33.24 43.54 -5.11
C SER A 1094 33.61 42.49 -6.17
N ALA A 1095 33.19 41.23 -5.99
CA ALA A 1095 33.47 40.16 -6.94
C ALA A 1095 32.64 40.25 -8.22
N GLU A 1096 33.29 40.06 -9.35
CA GLU A 1096 32.71 39.98 -10.69
C GLU A 1096 33.06 38.62 -11.31
N LEU A 1097 32.04 37.79 -11.57
CA LEU A 1097 32.17 36.50 -12.22
C LEU A 1097 32.59 36.70 -13.68
N MET A 1098 33.71 36.10 -14.06
CA MET A 1098 34.25 36.14 -15.42
C MET A 1098 33.98 34.84 -16.18
N LYS A 1099 33.98 33.71 -15.46
CA LYS A 1099 33.74 32.38 -16.06
C LYS A 1099 33.13 31.44 -15.02
N LEU A 1100 32.15 30.65 -15.46
CA LEU A 1100 31.65 29.49 -14.75
C LEU A 1100 31.52 28.32 -15.71
N SER A 1101 32.11 27.18 -15.37
CA SER A 1101 31.87 25.94 -16.10
C SER A 1101 31.85 24.74 -15.16
N PHE A 1102 31.03 23.76 -15.48
CA PHE A 1102 30.93 22.50 -14.74
C PHE A 1102 31.41 21.34 -15.61
N ARG A 1103 31.99 20.30 -14.99
CA ARG A 1103 32.20 19.00 -15.62
C ARG A 1103 31.55 17.92 -14.74
N ASN A 1104 30.86 16.97 -15.37
CA ASN A 1104 30.00 15.95 -14.74
C ASN A 1104 28.70 16.46 -14.07
N LEU A 1105 28.20 17.64 -14.45
CA LEU A 1105 26.92 18.15 -13.94
C LEU A 1105 25.75 17.30 -14.48
N GLU A 1106 25.73 17.08 -15.79
CA GLU A 1106 24.70 16.31 -16.50
C GLU A 1106 25.03 14.79 -16.58
N ASN A 1107 26.19 14.35 -16.11
CA ASN A 1107 26.66 12.97 -16.27
C ASN A 1107 26.01 12.02 -15.27
N ALA A 1108 24.94 11.34 -15.68
CA ALA A 1108 24.23 10.37 -14.87
C ALA A 1108 25.08 9.12 -14.50
N GLY A 1109 26.13 8.80 -15.27
CA GLY A 1109 26.96 7.61 -15.07
C GLY A 1109 28.15 7.79 -14.13
N ASN A 1110 28.49 9.03 -13.75
CA ASN A 1110 29.51 9.32 -12.73
C ASN A 1110 29.01 10.44 -11.81
N ARG A 1111 28.22 10.04 -10.80
CA ARG A 1111 27.65 10.95 -9.79
C ARG A 1111 28.61 11.23 -8.64
N ASP A 1112 29.62 10.40 -8.46
CA ASP A 1112 30.56 10.50 -7.34
C ASP A 1112 31.22 11.87 -7.21
N THR A 1113 31.55 12.47 -8.35
CA THR A 1113 32.37 13.67 -8.40
C THR A 1113 31.78 14.71 -9.33
N LEU A 1114 31.86 15.97 -8.92
CA LEU A 1114 31.48 17.12 -9.73
C LEU A 1114 32.62 18.15 -9.72
N PHE A 1115 32.98 18.65 -10.89
CA PHE A 1115 34.03 19.65 -11.04
C PHE A 1115 33.42 21.00 -11.40
N THR A 1116 33.94 22.06 -10.80
CA THR A 1116 33.57 23.44 -11.16
C THR A 1116 34.81 24.27 -11.37
N ASP A 1117 34.93 24.88 -12.54
CA ASP A 1117 35.95 25.87 -12.86
C ASP A 1117 35.30 27.26 -12.81
N ILE A 1118 35.80 28.12 -11.91
CA ILE A 1118 35.29 29.47 -11.68
C ILE A 1118 36.44 30.45 -11.92
N ALA A 1119 36.21 31.52 -12.68
CA ALA A 1119 37.11 32.65 -12.74
C ALA A 1119 36.36 33.91 -12.35
N TYR A 1120 36.92 34.72 -11.47
CA TYR A 1120 36.32 35.97 -11.03
C TYR A 1120 37.38 37.00 -10.65
N ARG A 1121 36.96 38.27 -10.64
CA ARG A 1121 37.78 39.41 -10.24
C ARG A 1121 37.21 40.02 -8.97
N ILE A 1122 38.03 40.22 -7.95
CA ILE A 1122 37.68 41.01 -6.77
C ILE A 1122 38.30 42.40 -6.94
N LYS A 1123 37.46 43.44 -6.97
CA LYS A 1123 37.92 44.83 -7.21
C LYS A 1123 38.42 45.48 -5.92
N ASP A 1124 39.51 46.24 -6.05
CA ASP A 1124 40.10 47.09 -5.00
C ASP A 1124 40.44 46.35 -3.68
N ASP A 1125 40.79 45.06 -3.76
CA ASP A 1125 41.06 44.22 -2.58
C ASP A 1125 42.50 44.34 -2.06
N VAL A 1126 43.44 44.77 -2.92
CA VAL A 1126 44.81 45.08 -2.50
C VAL A 1126 44.88 46.52 -1.99
N LYS A 1127 45.15 46.70 -0.70
CA LYS A 1127 45.25 48.02 -0.06
C LYS A 1127 46.70 48.49 0.02
N THR A 1128 46.98 49.70 -0.43
CA THR A 1128 48.31 50.31 -0.30
C THR A 1128 48.37 51.21 0.94
N VAL A 1129 49.24 50.88 1.90
CA VAL A 1129 49.46 51.67 3.13
C VAL A 1129 50.96 51.89 3.32
N GLY A 1130 51.43 53.14 3.29
CA GLY A 1130 52.84 53.47 3.52
C GLY A 1130 53.81 52.83 2.49
N GLY A 1131 53.34 52.54 1.28
CA GLY A 1131 54.10 51.84 0.25
C GLY A 1131 54.14 50.31 0.38
N LEU A 1132 53.44 49.73 1.35
CA LEU A 1132 53.17 48.29 1.46
C LEU A 1132 51.81 47.98 0.82
N ASN A 1133 51.75 46.90 0.04
CA ASN A 1133 50.52 46.35 -0.49
C ASN A 1133 50.06 45.22 0.44
N ILE A 1134 48.84 45.32 0.95
CA ILE A 1134 48.22 44.40 1.90
C ILE A 1134 47.03 43.73 1.24
N LEU A 1135 46.92 42.41 1.34
CA LEU A 1135 45.75 41.66 0.86
C LEU A 1135 45.38 40.53 1.82
N SER A 1136 44.12 40.11 1.77
CA SER A 1136 43.65 38.87 2.39
C SER A 1136 43.59 37.77 1.34
N LEU A 1137 43.87 36.52 1.70
CA LEU A 1137 43.69 35.43 0.75
C LEU A 1137 42.20 35.18 0.49
N PRO A 1138 41.77 35.03 -0.78
CA PRO A 1138 40.38 34.77 -1.13
C PRO A 1138 40.01 33.28 -0.93
N TRP A 1139 39.91 32.86 0.33
CA TRP A 1139 39.46 31.51 0.70
C TRP A 1139 37.96 31.31 0.40
N SER A 1140 37.58 30.17 -0.20
CA SER A 1140 36.19 29.95 -0.65
C SER A 1140 35.17 29.71 0.48
N ASP A 1141 35.53 28.99 1.54
CA ASP A 1141 34.69 28.74 2.74
C ASP A 1141 35.45 29.23 4.00
N LYS A 1142 35.72 30.54 4.04
CA LYS A 1142 36.53 31.17 5.08
C LYS A 1142 35.84 31.12 6.45
N ALA A 1143 36.53 30.66 7.49
CA ALA A 1143 36.00 30.72 8.85
C ALA A 1143 35.78 32.18 9.30
N ALA A 1144 34.58 32.49 9.76
CA ALA A 1144 34.13 33.83 10.10
C ALA A 1144 33.56 33.91 11.53
N PRO A 1145 33.63 35.09 12.18
CA PRO A 1145 32.96 35.30 13.47
C PRO A 1145 31.44 35.05 13.43
N ALA A 1146 30.81 35.19 12.26
CA ALA A 1146 29.38 34.96 12.08
C ALA A 1146 28.97 33.48 12.07
N ASP A 1147 29.92 32.55 11.92
CA ASP A 1147 29.62 31.10 11.83
C ASP A 1147 28.88 30.61 13.09
N PHE A 1148 29.21 31.15 14.25
CA PHE A 1148 28.42 30.97 15.46
C PHE A 1148 28.41 32.22 16.33
N SER A 1149 27.22 32.63 16.80
CA SER A 1149 27.04 33.66 17.82
C SER A 1149 26.65 32.98 19.13
N LEU A 1150 27.62 32.32 19.75
CA LEU A 1150 27.37 31.53 20.95
C LEU A 1150 27.21 32.44 22.18
N SER A 1151 26.07 32.32 22.83
CA SER A 1151 25.81 32.90 24.15
C SER A 1151 26.34 32.00 25.26
N PHE A 1152 26.83 32.61 26.34
CA PHE A 1152 27.29 31.90 27.55
C PHE A 1152 26.57 32.44 28.80
N PRO A 1153 26.38 31.61 29.84
CA PRO A 1153 26.73 30.18 29.91
C PRO A 1153 25.86 29.34 28.97
N ARG A 1154 26.45 28.28 28.41
CA ARG A 1154 25.77 27.37 27.48
C ARG A 1154 25.37 26.09 28.20
N HIS A 1155 24.15 25.63 27.98
CA HIS A 1155 23.57 24.47 28.65
C HIS A 1155 23.54 23.24 27.75
N PHE A 1156 23.41 23.43 26.43
CA PHE A 1156 23.34 22.34 25.47
C PHE A 1156 24.64 22.17 24.70
N SER A 1157 24.83 20.96 24.18
CA SER A 1157 25.94 20.66 23.29
C SER A 1157 25.89 21.54 22.03
N LEU A 1158 27.00 21.65 21.32
CA LEU A 1158 27.09 22.30 20.02
C LEU A 1158 27.15 21.21 18.95
N ASP A 1159 26.25 21.27 17.97
CA ASP A 1159 26.28 20.42 16.79
C ASP A 1159 26.99 21.15 15.65
N ILE A 1160 28.26 20.79 15.42
CA ILE A 1160 29.08 21.41 14.38
C ILE A 1160 28.77 20.87 12.98
N SER A 1161 27.94 19.82 12.85
CA SER A 1161 27.44 19.38 11.54
C SER A 1161 26.43 20.37 10.93
N GLN A 1162 25.91 21.30 11.72
CA GLN A 1162 25.10 22.43 11.24
C GLN A 1162 25.96 23.54 10.60
N LEU A 1163 27.30 23.46 10.71
CA LEU A 1163 28.25 24.38 10.06
C LEU A 1163 28.83 23.80 8.78
N TYR A 1164 29.20 22.51 8.83
CA TYR A 1164 29.92 21.84 7.76
C TYR A 1164 29.17 20.57 7.35
N ASP A 1165 28.92 20.44 6.05
CA ASP A 1165 28.26 19.29 5.42
C ASP A 1165 29.26 18.30 4.79
N PHE A 1166 30.50 18.29 5.28
CA PHE A 1166 31.60 17.49 4.77
C PHE A 1166 32.45 16.85 5.87
N ASP A 1167 33.08 15.72 5.55
CA ASP A 1167 34.07 15.07 6.41
C ASP A 1167 35.43 15.78 6.33
N SER A 1168 35.81 16.23 5.12
CA SER A 1168 37.08 16.94 4.91
C SER A 1168 37.05 17.93 3.75
N GLU A 1169 37.67 19.07 3.96
CA GLU A 1169 37.92 20.10 2.94
C GLU A 1169 39.43 20.33 2.81
N SER A 1170 39.93 20.49 1.59
CA SER A 1170 41.28 20.99 1.36
C SER A 1170 41.32 22.00 0.21
N GLU A 1171 42.06 23.09 0.43
CA GLU A 1171 42.27 24.14 -0.57
C GLU A 1171 43.77 24.43 -0.72
N THR A 1172 44.28 24.32 -1.94
CA THR A 1172 45.62 24.75 -2.30
C THR A 1172 45.54 26.04 -3.11
N LEU A 1173 46.00 27.13 -2.53
CA LEU A 1173 46.01 28.46 -3.13
C LEU A 1173 47.43 28.83 -3.55
N VAL A 1174 47.62 29.11 -4.83
CA VAL A 1174 48.88 29.59 -5.41
C VAL A 1174 48.74 31.07 -5.71
N LEU A 1175 49.42 31.91 -4.94
CA LEU A 1175 49.51 33.34 -5.17
C LEU A 1175 50.75 33.67 -6.01
N GLN A 1176 50.54 34.28 -7.18
CA GLN A 1176 51.61 34.81 -8.00
C GLN A 1176 52.01 36.22 -7.52
N ILE A 1177 53.27 36.38 -7.14
CA ILE A 1177 53.79 37.68 -6.70
C ILE A 1177 54.14 38.53 -7.95
N PRO A 1178 53.76 39.82 -8.00
CA PRO A 1178 54.13 40.69 -9.12
C PRO A 1178 55.64 40.79 -9.29
N ALA A 1179 56.10 40.90 -10.54
CA ALA A 1179 57.52 40.97 -10.84
C ALA A 1179 58.20 42.14 -10.10
N GLY A 1180 59.34 41.88 -9.46
CA GLY A 1180 60.12 42.87 -8.71
C GLY A 1180 59.62 43.18 -7.30
N LYS A 1181 58.49 42.58 -6.86
CA LYS A 1181 57.96 42.75 -5.50
C LYS A 1181 58.56 41.73 -4.53
N LYS A 1182 58.73 42.12 -3.26
CA LYS A 1182 59.20 41.25 -2.17
C LYS A 1182 58.14 41.15 -1.07
N ILE A 1183 57.97 39.94 -0.53
CA ILE A 1183 57.11 39.71 0.64
C ILE A 1183 57.80 40.28 1.88
N ILE A 1184 57.06 41.10 2.63
CA ILE A 1184 57.52 41.75 3.86
C ILE A 1184 56.99 41.00 5.08
N GLU A 1185 55.72 40.61 5.05
CA GLU A 1185 55.08 39.80 6.07
C GLU A 1185 54.25 38.72 5.39
N ASN A 1186 54.48 37.46 5.75
CA ASN A 1186 53.79 36.31 5.19
C ASN A 1186 52.82 35.69 6.22
N ILE A 1187 51.81 34.98 5.73
CA ILE A 1187 50.93 34.19 6.58
C ILE A 1187 51.74 32.97 7.09
N PRO A 1188 51.84 32.77 8.41
CA PRO A 1188 52.60 31.66 8.97
C PRO A 1188 51.85 30.33 8.79
N ALA A 1189 52.62 29.25 8.70
CA ALA A 1189 52.04 27.92 8.82
C ALA A 1189 51.52 27.68 10.24
N ILE A 1190 50.41 26.96 10.36
CA ILE A 1190 49.81 26.60 11.64
C ILE A 1190 49.16 25.22 11.52
N ASN A 1191 49.24 24.43 12.59
CA ASN A 1191 48.55 23.16 12.71
C ASN A 1191 47.80 23.14 14.04
N LEU A 1192 46.50 22.93 13.98
CA LEU A 1192 45.57 22.93 15.10
C LEU A 1192 44.83 21.60 15.08
N SER A 1193 44.76 20.95 16.23
CA SER A 1193 44.02 19.70 16.38
C SER A 1193 43.40 19.65 17.77
N ASN A 1194 42.15 19.21 17.84
CA ASN A 1194 41.49 18.83 19.10
C ASN A 1194 40.70 17.53 18.89
N GLU A 1195 39.79 17.15 19.79
CA GLU A 1195 39.01 15.92 19.63
C GLU A 1195 38.00 15.95 18.46
N TYR A 1196 37.54 17.14 18.06
CA TYR A 1196 36.40 17.34 17.15
C TYR A 1196 36.82 17.72 15.73
N MET A 1197 37.97 18.39 15.57
CA MET A 1197 38.39 18.98 14.30
C MET A 1197 39.91 19.05 14.18
N ASP A 1198 40.41 18.89 12.96
CA ASP A 1198 41.76 19.25 12.55
C ASP A 1198 41.72 20.44 11.59
N TYR A 1199 42.66 21.37 11.76
CA TYR A 1199 42.93 22.47 10.83
C TYR A 1199 44.44 22.60 10.61
N SER A 1200 44.87 22.61 9.35
CA SER A 1200 46.27 22.84 9.00
C SER A 1200 46.36 23.84 7.87
N LEU A 1201 47.23 24.84 8.02
CA LEU A 1201 47.67 25.74 6.97
C LEU A 1201 49.19 25.61 6.81
N THR A 1202 49.63 25.20 5.63
CA THR A 1202 51.06 25.09 5.30
C THR A 1202 51.43 26.06 4.20
N VAL A 1203 52.68 26.53 4.21
CA VAL A 1203 53.16 27.57 3.27
C VAL A 1203 54.47 27.14 2.65
N LYS A 1204 54.55 27.21 1.31
CA LYS A 1204 55.75 26.95 0.53
C LYS A 1204 55.97 28.09 -0.47
N SER A 1205 57.19 28.59 -0.59
CA SER A 1205 57.54 29.64 -1.54
C SER A 1205 58.69 29.17 -2.44
N ASN A 1206 58.62 29.51 -3.72
CA ASN A 1206 59.71 29.31 -4.68
C ASN A 1206 60.27 30.63 -5.23
N GLY A 1207 59.95 31.76 -4.57
CA GLY A 1207 60.40 33.10 -4.95
C GLY A 1207 59.52 33.80 -6.01
N LYS A 1208 58.79 33.06 -6.85
CA LYS A 1208 57.83 33.61 -7.83
C LYS A 1208 56.38 33.44 -7.38
N ASN A 1209 56.07 32.29 -6.81
CA ASN A 1209 54.75 31.94 -6.29
C ASN A 1209 54.86 31.54 -4.81
N ILE A 1210 53.80 31.83 -4.05
CA ILE A 1210 53.58 31.25 -2.72
C ILE A 1210 52.40 30.28 -2.81
N THR A 1211 52.60 29.06 -2.35
CA THR A 1211 51.57 28.04 -2.23
C THR A 1211 51.15 27.94 -0.77
N TYR A 1212 49.88 28.19 -0.49
CA TYR A 1212 49.22 27.95 0.77
C TYR A 1212 48.36 26.70 0.63
N SER A 1213 48.51 25.71 1.51
CA SER A 1213 47.64 24.54 1.54
C SER A 1213 46.91 24.49 2.86
N ARG A 1214 45.59 24.68 2.81
CA ARG A 1214 44.64 24.61 3.92
C ARG A 1214 43.94 23.25 3.91
N THR A 1215 43.76 22.64 5.07
CA THR A 1215 42.95 21.42 5.27
C THR A 1215 42.12 21.55 6.52
N LEU A 1216 40.82 21.29 6.43
CA LEU A 1216 39.89 21.17 7.55
C LEU A 1216 39.29 19.76 7.56
N ARG A 1217 39.31 19.07 8.70
CA ARG A 1217 38.75 17.73 8.83
C ARG A 1217 37.87 17.64 10.07
N LEU A 1218 36.62 17.22 9.87
CA LEU A 1218 35.69 16.92 10.94
C LEU A 1218 35.98 15.52 11.49
N LYS A 1219 36.05 15.41 12.83
CA LYS A 1219 36.27 14.13 13.54
C LYS A 1219 35.04 13.69 14.32
N LYS A 1220 34.32 14.62 14.94
CA LYS A 1220 33.08 14.38 15.70
C LYS A 1220 32.14 15.57 15.55
N ALA A 1221 30.85 15.32 15.34
CA ALA A 1221 29.84 16.37 15.12
C ALA A 1221 29.34 17.05 16.40
N ILE A 1222 29.41 16.41 17.57
CA ILE A 1222 28.82 16.94 18.81
C ILE A 1222 29.92 17.34 19.80
N VAL A 1223 29.97 18.61 20.16
CA VAL A 1223 30.82 19.16 21.24
C VAL A 1223 29.99 19.28 22.53
N PRO A 1224 30.31 18.55 23.61
CA PRO A 1224 29.58 18.65 24.88
C PRO A 1224 29.59 20.07 25.43
N ALA A 1225 28.48 20.50 26.07
CA ALA A 1225 28.31 21.87 26.60
C ALA A 1225 29.54 22.39 27.38
N ALA A 1226 30.11 21.56 28.26
CA ALA A 1226 31.28 21.90 29.08
C ALA A 1226 32.57 22.18 28.27
N GLN A 1227 32.65 21.70 27.01
CA GLN A 1227 33.80 21.90 26.13
C GLN A 1227 33.57 22.98 25.07
N VAL A 1228 32.35 23.54 24.97
CA VAL A 1228 32.02 24.52 23.93
C VAL A 1228 32.86 25.78 24.04
N ALA A 1229 33.15 26.28 25.25
CA ALA A 1229 34.03 27.43 25.43
C ALA A 1229 35.46 27.16 24.91
N ALA A 1230 36.02 25.97 25.22
CA ALA A 1230 37.34 25.57 24.73
C ALA A 1230 37.35 25.37 23.20
N PHE A 1231 36.27 24.83 22.64
CA PHE A 1231 36.09 24.71 21.20
C PHE A 1231 35.97 26.10 20.53
N GLN A 1232 35.27 27.05 21.15
CA GLN A 1232 35.17 28.42 20.66
C GLN A 1232 36.54 29.09 20.56
N GLU A 1233 37.38 28.95 21.59
CA GLU A 1233 38.76 29.46 21.58
C GLU A 1233 39.64 28.75 20.54
N PHE A 1234 39.44 27.45 20.34
CA PHE A 1234 40.09 26.71 19.26
C PHE A 1234 39.69 27.26 17.88
N TYR A 1235 38.39 27.45 17.63
CA TYR A 1235 37.89 27.94 16.35
C TYR A 1235 38.23 29.42 16.10
N LYS A 1236 38.32 30.26 17.15
CA LYS A 1236 38.87 31.62 17.03
C LYS A 1236 40.29 31.64 16.45
N LYS A 1237 41.12 30.62 16.73
CA LYS A 1237 42.45 30.49 16.12
C LYS A 1237 42.37 30.15 14.62
N ILE A 1238 41.37 29.36 14.22
CA ILE A 1238 41.07 29.09 12.80
C ILE A 1238 40.63 30.39 12.11
N ILE A 1239 39.66 31.11 12.69
CA ILE A 1239 39.22 32.43 12.20
C ILE A 1239 40.44 33.35 12.06
N SER A 1240 41.30 33.43 13.09
CA SER A 1240 42.51 34.26 13.04
C SER A 1240 43.46 33.85 11.92
N ALA A 1241 43.70 32.55 11.72
CA ALA A 1241 44.56 32.04 10.66
C ALA A 1241 44.00 32.35 9.26
N ASP A 1242 42.71 32.12 9.04
CA ASP A 1242 42.03 32.39 7.77
C ASP A 1242 41.91 33.89 7.45
N ASN A 1243 41.89 34.74 8.48
CA ASN A 1243 41.82 36.21 8.34
C ASN A 1243 43.20 36.90 8.30
N LYS A 1244 44.31 36.17 8.41
CA LYS A 1244 45.63 36.81 8.32
C LYS A 1244 45.87 37.41 6.94
N GLN A 1245 46.49 38.59 6.96
CA GLN A 1245 46.83 39.35 5.77
C GLN A 1245 48.30 39.14 5.39
N LEU A 1246 48.57 39.26 4.10
CA LEU A 1246 49.89 39.25 3.51
C LEU A 1246 50.30 40.69 3.19
N ALA A 1247 51.57 41.05 3.42
CA ALA A 1247 52.13 42.34 2.99
C ALA A 1247 53.34 42.17 2.06
N PHE A 1248 53.39 42.93 0.96
CA PHE A 1248 54.49 42.94 0.00
C PHE A 1248 54.81 44.34 -0.52
N ARG A 1249 56.04 44.57 -0.96
CA ARG A 1249 56.53 45.89 -1.41
C ARG A 1249 57.26 45.83 -2.74
#